data_AF-A0AAV4FSM3-F1
#
_entry.id   AF-A0AAV4FSM3-F1
#
_cell.length_a   1.000
_cell.length_b   1.000
_cell.length_c   1.000
_cell.angle_alpha   90.00
_cell.angle_beta   90.00
_cell.angle_gamma   90.00
#
_symmetry.space_group_name_H-M   'P 1'
#
loop_
_entity.id
_entity.type
_entity.pdbx_description
1 polymer ?
#
loop_
_entity_poly.entity_id
_entity_poly.type
_entity_poly.pdbx_seq_one_letter_code
_entity_poly.pdbx_strand_id
1 'polypeptide(L)'
;MVDGDVGGKPMRKTIQRDFLFSNYVDNYFLIEDNFKDTHFSLEYLDYLPYAKEGFIESEGGSTYLKLVESGGGERHDHYLKSGSQQVIHGWTYALNRPTQDAINIDTASKPYKITLPIDATFMTMATREKGQVKANETQELRLRTLYNMGSMQFVIPEHLIKGKKDIVATDKNDPESQEMLKVKLKVSDEPDEEISILGGKNRVNIPENVALGNLDFHILYGSLAHELPFSIKLNDFIAKKYPGTESSYSSFESKVSVQDDKPFDYRIYMNHILDHRGYRFFQSSFDPDELGTVLSVNHDRLGTWVTYIGYSFLYLGLLGIMFYGKTRFRKLSSRLKDISNKRIANLVVLFFLSFGAFAQQEDKHGPDQNNDEDFHKNMILAENTNIDSIIQARAIPKKQAELFGSLVIQDDGGRMKPLNTFTSELLRKISKSDTYAGLDSDQFFLSVLQNPVLWYYAKCIYLKRGNDSIRKLIGVPKNQKYARVIDFFDSQWDYKLSPYLTVAYKMANPSQFEKDLKNIDLRLGLFNRVINADILKVFPIPNDSQNRWLSPPQKEEIRVFITDSLYSNFIQKSIPFYLMSIEKAKQTGDYSGVENILRSIKENQRKHASDIVPSDKKVKAEILYNRYDVFKKLFSWYMYFGTLMLLLLIVEILKSTKIIRGIIKSLKFIIFGFFGLHTVGLLFRWYISGHAPWSDAYESMIYVAWATMGMGVLFSKRSNLTFAATAFITSMILMVAHWNWLDPAITNLQPVLNSYWLMIHVAIIVASYGPFTLGMIVGVTSLVLILLSTSSNRKKIKMAVEELSIVNELALTVGLVMLTIGNFLGAQWANESWGRYWGWDPKETWALISIMVYAFVLHMRLVPKLRGLFAYNIASVIAFGSIMMTYFGVNFYLSGLHSYASGEKVVTPSFVYYIITFIAVLGTTSYVKYRKYWN
;
A
#
# COMPACT_ATOMS: atom_id res chain seq x y z
N MET A 1 -28.63 -24.20 21.30
CA MET A 1 -29.16 -24.65 22.61
C MET A 1 -30.10 -25.81 22.33
N VAL A 2 -30.30 -26.68 23.31
CA VAL A 2 -31.24 -27.81 23.23
C VAL A 2 -32.08 -27.80 24.49
N ASP A 3 -33.40 -27.79 24.33
CA ASP A 3 -34.38 -27.77 25.40
C ASP A 3 -35.18 -29.07 25.40
N GLY A 4 -35.69 -29.46 26.55
CA GLY A 4 -36.53 -30.66 26.69
C GLY A 4 -37.09 -30.82 28.11
N ASP A 5 -38.21 -31.51 28.23
CA ASP A 5 -38.81 -31.85 29.53
C ASP A 5 -38.23 -33.16 30.06
N VAL A 6 -37.81 -33.17 31.34
CA VAL A 6 -37.48 -34.41 32.06
C VAL A 6 -38.23 -34.45 33.39
N GLY A 7 -39.38 -35.11 33.39
CA GLY A 7 -40.19 -35.39 34.58
C GLY A 7 -41.16 -34.28 34.98
N GLY A 8 -41.72 -33.55 34.02
CA GLY A 8 -42.58 -32.38 34.23
C GLY A 8 -41.79 -31.12 34.56
N LYS A 9 -40.56 -31.01 34.03
CA LYS A 9 -39.64 -29.89 34.25
C LYS A 9 -38.85 -29.56 32.99
N PRO A 10 -39.01 -28.36 32.40
CA PRO A 10 -38.18 -27.94 31.28
C PRO A 10 -36.74 -27.72 31.74
N MET A 11 -35.79 -28.19 30.93
CA MET A 11 -34.36 -27.94 31.09
C MET A 11 -33.76 -27.49 29.76
N ARG A 12 -32.65 -26.74 29.84
CA ARG A 12 -31.89 -26.22 28.69
C ARG A 12 -30.42 -26.62 28.78
N LYS A 13 -29.84 -27.07 27.67
CA LYS A 13 -28.41 -27.35 27.50
C LYS A 13 -27.84 -26.41 26.43
N THR A 14 -26.78 -25.69 26.80
CA THR A 14 -26.07 -24.78 25.88
C THR A 14 -24.76 -25.41 25.45
N ILE A 15 -24.55 -25.48 24.14
CA ILE A 15 -23.30 -25.90 23.49
C ILE A 15 -22.81 -24.72 22.67
N GLN A 16 -21.52 -24.40 22.77
CA GLN A 16 -20.86 -23.34 22.04
C GLN A 16 -19.51 -23.87 21.53
N ARG A 17 -19.17 -23.55 20.28
CA ARG A 17 -17.92 -23.91 19.61
C ARG A 17 -17.52 -22.80 18.66
N ASP A 18 -16.21 -22.53 18.58
CA ASP A 18 -15.66 -21.57 17.65
C ASP A 18 -15.22 -22.30 16.37
N PHE A 19 -15.64 -21.81 15.20
CA PHE A 19 -15.32 -22.38 13.89
C PHE A 19 -14.85 -21.30 12.92
N LEU A 20 -14.03 -21.69 11.93
CA LEU A 20 -13.59 -20.84 10.83
C LEU A 20 -13.91 -21.53 9.51
N PHE A 21 -14.94 -21.05 8.82
CA PHE A 21 -15.36 -21.56 7.52
C PHE A 21 -14.64 -20.82 6.39
N SER A 22 -14.46 -21.50 5.25
CA SER A 22 -13.80 -20.93 4.07
C SER A 22 -14.25 -21.66 2.80
N ASN A 23 -14.54 -20.91 1.75
CA ASN A 23 -14.91 -21.45 0.44
C ASN A 23 -13.70 -21.88 -0.43
N TYR A 24 -12.50 -21.95 0.16
CA TYR A 24 -11.25 -22.34 -0.51
C TYR A 24 -10.60 -23.62 0.04
N VAL A 25 -11.22 -24.26 1.03
CA VAL A 25 -10.77 -25.50 1.67
C VAL A 25 -11.99 -26.36 2.01
N ASP A 26 -11.78 -27.66 2.21
CA ASP A 26 -12.82 -28.54 2.71
C ASP A 26 -13.14 -28.18 4.18
N ASN A 27 -14.39 -27.82 4.46
CA ASN A 27 -14.87 -27.57 5.82
C ASN A 27 -15.40 -28.86 6.42
N TYR A 28 -15.21 -29.06 7.73
CA TYR A 28 -15.78 -30.20 8.45
C TYR A 28 -15.96 -29.87 9.92
N PHE A 29 -17.13 -30.19 10.47
CA PHE A 29 -17.30 -30.46 11.89
C PHE A 29 -18.36 -31.53 12.11
N LEU A 30 -18.25 -32.18 13.26
CA LEU A 30 -19.27 -33.04 13.83
C LEU A 30 -19.35 -32.73 15.34
N ILE A 31 -20.54 -32.46 15.83
CA ILE A 31 -20.83 -32.25 17.26
C ILE A 31 -21.76 -33.37 17.69
N GLU A 32 -21.22 -34.40 18.33
CA GLU A 32 -21.99 -35.45 19.02
C GLU A 32 -22.14 -35.05 20.50
N ASP A 33 -23.36 -35.12 21.03
CA ASP A 33 -23.65 -34.87 22.44
C ASP A 33 -24.98 -35.55 22.85
N ASN A 34 -25.30 -35.56 24.14
CA ASN A 34 -26.55 -36.12 24.65
C ASN A 34 -27.39 -35.10 25.44
N PHE A 35 -28.70 -35.28 25.42
CA PHE A 35 -29.64 -34.60 26.33
C PHE A 35 -30.23 -35.66 27.26
N LYS A 36 -29.55 -35.88 28.40
CA LYS A 36 -29.71 -37.07 29.25
C LYS A 36 -29.42 -38.33 28.42
N ASP A 37 -30.46 -39.09 28.09
CA ASP A 37 -30.35 -40.40 27.43
C ASP A 37 -30.61 -40.30 25.91
N THR A 38 -31.32 -39.26 25.44
CA THR A 38 -31.49 -38.96 24.01
C THR A 38 -30.16 -38.48 23.43
N HIS A 39 -29.58 -39.22 22.49
CA HIS A 39 -28.36 -38.81 21.79
C HIS A 39 -28.71 -38.03 20.53
N PHE A 40 -27.90 -37.02 20.20
CA PHE A 40 -28.03 -36.22 18.98
C PHE A 40 -26.68 -35.87 18.36
N SER A 41 -26.67 -35.61 17.06
CA SER A 41 -25.48 -35.14 16.34
C SER A 41 -25.81 -33.96 15.43
N LEU A 42 -24.93 -32.96 15.39
CA LEU A 42 -24.95 -31.88 14.42
C LEU A 42 -23.72 -31.98 13.50
N GLU A 43 -23.96 -32.27 12.22
CA GLU A 43 -22.95 -32.51 11.20
C GLU A 43 -22.93 -31.36 10.17
N TYR A 44 -21.75 -30.99 9.68
CA TYR A 44 -21.61 -30.01 8.59
C TYR A 44 -22.09 -30.56 7.24
N LEU A 45 -22.86 -29.77 6.48
CA LEU A 45 -23.22 -30.09 5.09
C LEU A 45 -22.63 -29.14 4.06
N ASP A 46 -22.86 -27.83 4.21
CA ASP A 46 -22.50 -26.83 3.19
C ASP A 46 -22.29 -25.44 3.81
N TYR A 47 -21.57 -24.56 3.11
CA TYR A 47 -21.32 -23.18 3.51
C TYR A 47 -21.30 -22.26 2.29
N LEU A 48 -22.20 -21.27 2.27
CA LEU A 48 -22.23 -20.22 1.26
C LEU A 48 -21.79 -18.88 1.89
N PRO A 49 -20.69 -18.26 1.42
CA PRO A 49 -20.20 -17.02 2.03
C PRO A 49 -21.05 -15.78 1.69
N TYR A 50 -21.91 -15.86 0.67
CA TYR A 50 -22.79 -14.78 0.20
C TYR A 50 -24.18 -15.33 -0.09
N ALA A 51 -25.09 -15.22 0.88
CA ALA A 51 -26.45 -15.72 0.81
C ALA A 51 -27.42 -14.82 1.56
N LYS A 52 -28.72 -14.91 1.23
CA LYS A 52 -29.80 -14.22 1.94
C LYS A 52 -31.13 -14.98 1.86
N GLU A 53 -32.13 -14.55 2.61
CA GLU A 53 -33.50 -15.01 2.39
C GLU A 53 -33.96 -14.68 0.97
N GLY A 54 -34.47 -15.68 0.25
CA GLY A 54 -35.02 -15.52 -1.08
C GLY A 54 -36.24 -16.42 -1.29
N PHE A 55 -36.47 -16.78 -2.54
CA PHE A 55 -37.56 -17.65 -2.94
C PHE A 55 -37.01 -18.74 -3.87
N ILE A 56 -37.33 -19.99 -3.57
CA ILE A 56 -36.98 -21.15 -4.40
C ILE A 56 -38.28 -21.74 -4.94
N GLU A 57 -38.41 -21.76 -6.27
CA GLU A 57 -39.52 -22.42 -6.96
C GLU A 57 -39.52 -23.94 -6.69
N SER A 58 -40.69 -24.49 -6.40
CA SER A 58 -40.87 -25.91 -6.07
C SER A 58 -42.34 -26.31 -6.25
N GLU A 59 -42.61 -27.39 -6.98
CA GLU A 59 -43.96 -27.82 -7.33
C GLU A 59 -44.83 -28.25 -6.12
N GLY A 60 -44.18 -28.68 -5.04
CA GLY A 60 -44.81 -28.98 -3.74
C GLY A 60 -44.92 -27.78 -2.80
N GLY A 61 -44.41 -26.61 -3.21
CA GLY A 61 -44.41 -25.39 -2.41
C GLY A 61 -45.78 -24.72 -2.25
N SER A 62 -45.85 -23.78 -1.31
CA SER A 62 -46.99 -22.86 -1.20
C SER A 62 -47.04 -21.93 -2.42
N THR A 63 -48.24 -21.40 -2.72
CA THR A 63 -48.43 -20.46 -3.83
C THR A 63 -48.18 -19.02 -3.37
N TYR A 64 -47.34 -18.31 -4.12
CA TYR A 64 -46.98 -16.90 -3.88
C TYR A 64 -47.21 -16.05 -5.14
N LEU A 65 -47.36 -14.74 -4.97
CA LEU A 65 -47.28 -13.75 -6.04
C LEU A 65 -46.03 -12.90 -5.84
N LYS A 66 -45.23 -12.73 -6.90
CA LYS A 66 -44.11 -11.79 -6.88
C LYS A 66 -44.61 -10.35 -7.02
N LEU A 67 -44.13 -9.47 -6.15
CA LEU A 67 -44.34 -8.03 -6.17
C LEU A 67 -42.96 -7.37 -6.22
N VAL A 68 -42.75 -6.44 -7.14
CA VAL A 68 -41.52 -5.64 -7.22
C VAL A 68 -41.90 -4.18 -6.99
N GLU A 69 -41.32 -3.54 -6.00
CA GLU A 69 -41.65 -2.14 -5.66
C GLU A 69 -40.41 -1.28 -5.43
N SER A 70 -40.63 0.04 -5.42
CA SER A 70 -39.58 1.05 -5.40
C SER A 70 -39.89 2.16 -4.41
N GLY A 71 -39.79 1.84 -3.12
CA GLY A 71 -39.58 2.82 -2.06
C GLY A 71 -38.18 3.46 -2.17
N GLY A 72 -38.08 4.76 -1.89
CA GLY A 72 -36.79 5.48 -1.79
C GLY A 72 -35.99 5.67 -3.08
N GLY A 73 -36.30 4.94 -4.16
CA GLY A 73 -35.59 4.96 -5.45
C GLY A 73 -34.75 3.69 -5.72
N GLU A 74 -34.68 2.76 -4.77
CA GLU A 74 -34.11 1.42 -4.99
C GLU A 74 -35.21 0.42 -5.43
N ARG A 75 -34.85 -0.85 -5.64
CA ARG A 75 -35.80 -1.90 -6.07
C ARG A 75 -35.81 -3.03 -5.05
N HIS A 76 -36.99 -3.37 -4.55
CA HIS A 76 -37.19 -4.49 -3.65
C HIS A 76 -38.10 -5.56 -4.28
N ASP A 77 -37.69 -6.82 -4.21
CA ASP A 77 -38.43 -7.99 -4.73
C ASP A 77 -39.09 -8.74 -3.56
N HIS A 78 -40.42 -8.67 -3.46
CA HIS A 78 -41.24 -9.29 -2.40
C HIS A 78 -42.05 -10.49 -2.93
N TYR A 79 -42.44 -11.40 -2.03
CA TYR A 79 -43.23 -12.59 -2.36
C TYR A 79 -44.41 -12.74 -1.38
N LEU A 80 -45.60 -12.38 -1.84
CA LEU A 80 -46.84 -12.42 -1.07
C LEU A 80 -47.44 -13.83 -1.09
N LYS A 81 -47.71 -14.45 0.08
CA LYS A 81 -48.33 -15.79 0.15
C LYS A 81 -49.84 -15.71 -0.12
N SER A 82 -50.38 -16.63 -0.91
CA SER A 82 -51.83 -16.70 -1.17
C SER A 82 -52.62 -16.92 0.13
N GLY A 83 -53.68 -16.15 0.34
CA GLY A 83 -54.50 -16.17 1.57
C GLY A 83 -53.94 -15.33 2.72
N SER A 84 -52.87 -14.55 2.49
CA SER A 84 -52.23 -13.70 3.50
C SER A 84 -52.29 -12.21 3.14
N GLN A 85 -51.88 -11.39 4.10
CA GLN A 85 -51.62 -9.97 3.92
C GLN A 85 -50.25 -9.62 4.51
N GLN A 86 -49.55 -8.67 3.91
CA GLN A 86 -48.23 -8.20 4.34
C GLN A 86 -48.19 -6.68 4.26
N VAL A 87 -47.56 -6.03 5.23
CA VAL A 87 -47.26 -4.59 5.16
C VAL A 87 -45.90 -4.39 4.49
N ILE A 88 -45.84 -3.56 3.46
CA ILE A 88 -44.65 -3.25 2.67
C ILE A 88 -44.59 -1.72 2.51
N HIS A 89 -43.51 -1.10 3.00
CA HIS A 89 -43.30 0.36 3.01
C HIS A 89 -44.53 1.18 3.44
N GLY A 90 -45.22 0.72 4.50
CA GLY A 90 -46.39 1.37 5.09
C GLY A 90 -47.74 1.01 4.45
N TRP A 91 -47.75 0.33 3.30
CA TRP A 91 -48.97 -0.10 2.62
C TRP A 91 -49.28 -1.58 2.89
N THR A 92 -50.54 -1.90 3.16
CA THR A 92 -50.98 -3.29 3.30
C THR A 92 -51.30 -3.86 1.92
N TYR A 93 -50.63 -4.93 1.53
CA TYR A 93 -50.95 -5.74 0.35
C TYR A 93 -51.63 -7.04 0.81
N ALA A 94 -52.74 -7.41 0.18
CA ALA A 94 -53.51 -8.61 0.54
C ALA A 94 -53.80 -9.46 -0.71
N LEU A 95 -53.46 -10.75 -0.66
CA LEU A 95 -53.56 -11.67 -1.79
C LEU A 95 -54.58 -12.77 -1.53
N ASN A 96 -55.64 -12.81 -2.35
CA ASN A 96 -56.77 -13.74 -2.20
C ASN A 96 -57.45 -13.67 -0.81
N ARG A 97 -57.37 -12.50 -0.17
CA ARG A 97 -57.92 -12.20 1.16
C ARG A 97 -58.41 -10.75 1.16
N PRO A 98 -59.73 -10.50 1.05
CA PRO A 98 -60.27 -9.14 1.08
C PRO A 98 -60.00 -8.47 2.44
N THR A 99 -59.28 -7.35 2.42
CA THR A 99 -58.92 -6.54 3.60
C THR A 99 -59.24 -5.07 3.33
N GLN A 100 -59.91 -4.40 4.28
CA GLN A 100 -60.26 -2.98 4.14
C GLN A 100 -59.00 -2.10 4.06
N ASP A 101 -59.05 -1.01 3.29
CA ASP A 101 -58.00 0.00 3.14
C ASP A 101 -56.63 -0.55 2.68
N ALA A 102 -56.63 -1.74 2.05
CA ALA A 102 -55.45 -2.43 1.52
C ALA A 102 -55.42 -2.46 -0.01
N ILE A 103 -54.24 -2.69 -0.57
CA ILE A 103 -54.04 -3.09 -1.97
C ILE A 103 -54.48 -4.54 -2.08
N ASN A 104 -55.70 -4.75 -2.56
CA ASN A 104 -56.33 -6.06 -2.66
C ASN A 104 -56.06 -6.67 -4.04
N ILE A 105 -55.48 -7.85 -4.07
CA ILE A 105 -55.16 -8.59 -5.28
C ILE A 105 -55.94 -9.91 -5.26
N ASP A 106 -56.86 -10.08 -6.21
CA ASP A 106 -57.62 -11.31 -6.42
C ASP A 106 -57.07 -12.05 -7.66
N THR A 107 -56.60 -13.26 -7.43
CA THR A 107 -56.10 -14.19 -8.46
C THR A 107 -56.94 -15.47 -8.55
N ALA A 108 -58.02 -15.57 -7.78
CA ALA A 108 -59.02 -16.64 -7.87
C ALA A 108 -60.01 -16.38 -9.01
N SER A 109 -60.39 -15.12 -9.27
CA SER A 109 -61.11 -14.76 -10.50
C SER A 109 -60.17 -14.59 -11.71
N LYS A 110 -60.71 -14.86 -12.91
CA LYS A 110 -60.00 -14.67 -14.19
C LYS A 110 -60.83 -13.73 -15.10
N PRO A 111 -60.23 -12.68 -15.70
CA PRO A 111 -58.86 -12.21 -15.46
C PRO A 111 -58.65 -11.78 -13.99
N TYR A 112 -57.39 -11.75 -13.56
CA TYR A 112 -57.03 -11.31 -12.20
C TYR A 112 -57.52 -9.88 -11.95
N LYS A 113 -57.76 -9.52 -10.69
CA LYS A 113 -58.29 -8.21 -10.30
C LYS A 113 -57.43 -7.53 -9.25
N ILE A 114 -57.46 -6.21 -9.25
CA ILE A 114 -56.83 -5.36 -8.26
C ILE A 114 -57.77 -4.23 -7.84
N THR A 115 -57.79 -3.93 -6.54
CA THR A 115 -58.46 -2.76 -5.95
C THR A 115 -57.44 -2.00 -5.13
N LEU A 116 -57.31 -0.69 -5.36
CA LEU A 116 -56.38 0.19 -4.64
C LEU A 116 -57.14 1.07 -3.64
N PRO A 117 -56.57 1.38 -2.47
CA PRO A 117 -57.21 2.22 -1.45
C PRO A 117 -57.22 3.72 -1.82
N ILE A 118 -56.38 4.15 -2.76
CA ILE A 118 -56.29 5.52 -3.27
C ILE A 118 -56.19 5.54 -4.80
N ASP A 119 -56.45 6.70 -5.41
CA ASP A 119 -56.26 6.92 -6.85
C ASP A 119 -54.78 6.72 -7.24
N ALA A 120 -54.57 6.10 -8.40
CA ALA A 120 -53.25 5.80 -8.94
C ALA A 120 -53.22 5.99 -10.47
N THR A 121 -52.00 6.04 -11.01
CA THR A 121 -51.78 5.89 -12.46
C THR A 121 -51.12 4.55 -12.75
N PHE A 122 -51.33 4.01 -13.95
CA PHE A 122 -50.63 2.81 -14.39
C PHE A 122 -49.95 3.02 -15.75
N MET A 123 -48.85 2.31 -15.99
CA MET A 123 -48.17 2.27 -17.29
C MET A 123 -47.76 0.83 -17.66
N THR A 124 -48.35 0.29 -18.72
CA THR A 124 -48.01 -1.06 -19.23
C THR A 124 -46.60 -1.04 -19.83
N MET A 125 -45.65 -1.83 -19.30
CA MET A 125 -44.23 -1.68 -19.69
C MET A 125 -43.98 -2.01 -21.18
N ALA A 126 -44.68 -2.99 -21.73
CA ALA A 126 -44.48 -3.45 -23.11
C ALA A 126 -45.07 -2.48 -24.16
N THR A 127 -46.25 -1.92 -23.92
CA THR A 127 -46.96 -1.04 -24.88
C THR A 127 -46.78 0.45 -24.59
N ARG A 128 -46.27 0.82 -23.40
CA ARG A 128 -46.25 2.19 -22.86
C ARG A 128 -47.62 2.87 -22.76
N GLU A 129 -48.70 2.09 -22.88
CA GLU A 129 -50.07 2.51 -22.61
C GLU A 129 -50.19 3.01 -21.17
N LYS A 130 -50.92 4.11 -20.95
CA LYS A 130 -51.13 4.71 -19.64
C LYS A 130 -52.62 4.83 -19.33
N GLY A 131 -52.97 4.67 -18.06
CA GLY A 131 -54.33 4.87 -17.57
C GLY A 131 -54.37 5.27 -16.09
N GLN A 132 -55.58 5.37 -15.56
CA GLN A 132 -55.86 5.68 -14.16
C GLN A 132 -56.57 4.51 -13.49
N VAL A 133 -56.17 4.21 -12.26
CA VAL A 133 -56.92 3.35 -11.32
C VAL A 133 -57.56 4.29 -10.30
N LYS A 134 -58.84 4.12 -10.02
CA LYS A 134 -59.52 4.91 -8.97
C LYS A 134 -59.52 4.18 -7.63
N ALA A 135 -59.54 4.96 -6.56
CA ALA A 135 -59.73 4.47 -5.20
C ALA A 135 -60.99 3.60 -5.10
N ASN A 136 -60.84 2.42 -4.49
CA ASN A 136 -61.90 1.45 -4.18
C ASN A 136 -62.72 0.88 -5.37
N GLU A 137 -62.42 1.27 -6.62
CA GLU A 137 -62.94 0.59 -7.80
C GLU A 137 -62.11 -0.68 -8.09
N THR A 138 -62.78 -1.82 -8.27
CA THR A 138 -62.11 -3.08 -8.65
C THR A 138 -61.86 -3.11 -10.16
N GLN A 139 -60.60 -3.22 -10.57
CA GLN A 139 -60.17 -3.21 -11.97
C GLN A 139 -59.40 -4.48 -12.34
N GLU A 140 -59.17 -4.70 -13.64
CA GLU A 140 -58.35 -5.83 -14.12
C GLU A 140 -56.86 -5.61 -13.76
N LEU A 141 -56.24 -6.62 -13.13
CA LEU A 141 -54.82 -6.62 -12.83
C LEU A 141 -54.03 -6.92 -14.12
N ARG A 142 -53.32 -5.91 -14.60
CA ARG A 142 -52.40 -6.03 -15.74
C ARG A 142 -51.01 -6.36 -15.23
N LEU A 143 -50.50 -7.56 -15.54
CA LEU A 143 -49.12 -7.93 -15.24
C LEU A 143 -48.13 -7.07 -16.03
N ARG A 144 -46.89 -6.96 -15.54
CA ARG A 144 -45.80 -6.15 -16.16
C ARG A 144 -46.22 -4.69 -16.41
N THR A 145 -47.03 -4.17 -15.51
CA THR A 145 -47.54 -2.80 -15.49
C THR A 145 -47.02 -2.12 -14.23
N LEU A 146 -46.47 -0.92 -14.40
CA LEU A 146 -46.03 -0.07 -13.30
C LEU A 146 -47.22 0.70 -12.76
N TYR A 147 -47.68 0.35 -11.56
CA TYR A 147 -48.69 1.10 -10.81
C TYR A 147 -47.97 2.16 -9.96
N ASN A 148 -48.44 3.40 -10.00
CA ASN A 148 -47.85 4.55 -9.34
C ASN A 148 -48.90 5.27 -8.49
N MET A 149 -48.68 5.23 -7.17
CA MET A 149 -49.53 5.78 -6.11
C MET A 149 -48.89 7.03 -5.47
N GLY A 150 -48.14 7.81 -6.25
CA GLY A 150 -47.44 9.01 -5.80
C GLY A 150 -46.07 8.71 -5.22
N SER A 151 -46.00 8.44 -3.91
CA SER A 151 -44.75 8.16 -3.18
C SER A 151 -44.27 6.71 -3.29
N MET A 152 -45.12 5.80 -3.78
CA MET A 152 -44.81 4.38 -3.98
C MET A 152 -45.13 3.97 -5.42
N GLN A 153 -44.26 3.13 -6.00
CA GLN A 153 -44.49 2.51 -7.31
C GLN A 153 -44.24 1.01 -7.21
N PHE A 154 -45.11 0.20 -7.82
CA PHE A 154 -45.00 -1.26 -7.81
C PHE A 154 -45.36 -1.92 -9.14
N VAL A 155 -44.92 -3.16 -9.31
CA VAL A 155 -45.04 -3.98 -10.51
C VAL A 155 -45.31 -5.42 -10.07
N ILE A 156 -46.23 -6.11 -10.75
CA ILE A 156 -46.42 -7.56 -10.60
C ILE A 156 -45.93 -8.18 -11.91
N PRO A 157 -44.70 -8.74 -11.96
CA PRO A 157 -44.02 -9.05 -13.22
C PRO A 157 -44.46 -10.36 -13.88
N GLU A 158 -45.12 -11.24 -13.13
CA GLU A 158 -45.46 -12.60 -13.53
C GLU A 158 -46.71 -13.12 -12.79
N HIS A 159 -47.13 -14.35 -13.12
CA HIS A 159 -48.28 -14.99 -12.48
C HIS A 159 -47.92 -15.53 -11.08
N LEU A 160 -48.87 -16.24 -10.47
CA LEU A 160 -48.62 -17.00 -9.24
C LEU A 160 -47.53 -18.06 -9.49
N ILE A 161 -46.54 -18.10 -8.61
CA ILE A 161 -45.45 -19.07 -8.59
C ILE A 161 -45.59 -20.00 -7.38
N LYS A 162 -45.16 -21.25 -7.50
CA LYS A 162 -45.13 -22.20 -6.38
C LYS A 162 -43.71 -22.33 -5.84
N GLY A 163 -43.56 -22.37 -4.52
CA GLY A 163 -42.25 -22.55 -3.90
C GLY A 163 -42.24 -22.36 -2.39
N LYS A 164 -41.05 -22.14 -1.85
CA LYS A 164 -40.83 -21.76 -0.45
C LYS A 164 -39.91 -20.54 -0.36
N LYS A 165 -40.06 -19.76 0.71
CA LYS A 165 -38.94 -18.95 1.19
C LYS A 165 -37.86 -19.89 1.71
N ASP A 166 -36.62 -19.62 1.34
CA ASP A 166 -35.44 -20.39 1.69
C ASP A 166 -34.20 -19.54 1.43
N ILE A 167 -33.03 -19.99 1.87
CA ILE A 167 -31.79 -19.25 1.71
C ILE A 167 -31.21 -19.47 0.31
N VAL A 168 -30.88 -18.37 -0.38
CA VAL A 168 -30.34 -18.37 -1.75
C VAL A 168 -29.02 -17.62 -1.82
N ALA A 169 -28.13 -18.00 -2.74
CA ALA A 169 -26.90 -17.27 -3.00
C ALA A 169 -27.18 -15.86 -3.55
N THR A 170 -26.34 -14.87 -3.18
CA THR A 170 -26.41 -13.49 -3.70
C THR A 170 -25.03 -12.94 -4.02
N ASP A 171 -24.97 -11.71 -4.58
CA ASP A 171 -23.71 -11.00 -4.81
C ASP A 171 -23.11 -10.49 -3.49
N LYS A 172 -21.78 -10.52 -3.37
CA LYS A 172 -21.03 -10.03 -2.22
C LYS A 172 -21.38 -8.58 -1.82
N ASN A 173 -21.81 -7.75 -2.77
CA ASN A 173 -22.09 -6.33 -2.57
C ASN A 173 -23.58 -6.06 -2.24
N ASP A 174 -24.41 -7.09 -2.11
CA ASP A 174 -25.80 -6.99 -1.67
C ASP A 174 -25.86 -6.61 -0.17
N PRO A 175 -26.53 -5.52 0.25
CA PRO A 175 -26.64 -5.12 1.66
C PRO A 175 -27.25 -6.17 2.58
N GLU A 176 -28.11 -7.04 2.03
CA GLU A 176 -28.75 -8.16 2.74
C GLU A 176 -27.88 -9.42 2.80
N SER A 177 -26.70 -9.42 2.13
CA SER A 177 -25.79 -10.57 2.12
C SER A 177 -25.31 -10.91 3.54
N GLN A 178 -25.40 -12.20 3.84
CA GLN A 178 -24.91 -12.86 5.05
C GLN A 178 -24.18 -14.15 4.67
N GLU A 179 -23.59 -14.82 5.66
CA GLU A 179 -23.02 -16.15 5.49
C GLU A 179 -24.11 -17.19 5.82
N MET A 180 -24.28 -18.24 5.00
CA MET A 180 -25.15 -19.37 5.30
C MET A 180 -24.30 -20.56 5.74
N LEU A 181 -24.66 -21.17 6.87
CA LEU A 181 -24.20 -22.48 7.29
C LEU A 181 -25.35 -23.48 7.14
N LYS A 182 -25.13 -24.57 6.39
CA LYS A 182 -26.07 -25.70 6.32
C LYS A 182 -25.55 -26.86 7.17
N VAL A 183 -26.43 -27.39 8.03
CA VAL A 183 -26.14 -28.45 8.98
C VAL A 183 -27.15 -29.58 8.87
N LYS A 184 -26.74 -30.77 9.28
CA LYS A 184 -27.59 -31.95 9.43
C LYS A 184 -27.77 -32.25 10.91
N LEU A 185 -29.00 -32.17 11.39
CA LEU A 185 -29.39 -32.60 12.72
C LEU A 185 -29.84 -34.07 12.65
N LYS A 186 -29.38 -34.88 13.61
CA LYS A 186 -29.87 -36.24 13.83
C LYS A 186 -30.19 -36.41 15.30
N VAL A 187 -31.31 -37.06 15.59
CA VAL A 187 -31.76 -37.42 16.95
C VAL A 187 -32.03 -38.92 16.96
N SER A 188 -31.83 -39.56 18.12
CA SER A 188 -32.07 -41.00 18.27
C SER A 188 -33.49 -41.38 17.85
N ASP A 189 -33.61 -42.38 16.97
CA ASP A 189 -34.86 -42.96 16.44
C ASP A 189 -35.78 -42.00 15.64
N GLU A 190 -35.32 -40.78 15.32
CA GLU A 190 -36.01 -39.79 14.47
C GLU A 190 -35.33 -39.66 13.09
N PRO A 191 -36.03 -39.17 12.04
CA PRO A 191 -35.42 -38.95 10.73
C PRO A 191 -34.42 -37.78 10.75
N ASP A 192 -33.36 -37.92 9.94
CA ASP A 192 -32.38 -36.86 9.70
C ASP A 192 -33.03 -35.56 9.17
N GLU A 193 -32.71 -34.40 9.75
CA GLU A 193 -33.21 -33.09 9.31
C GLU A 193 -32.09 -32.16 8.82
N GLU A 194 -32.33 -31.44 7.72
CA GLU A 194 -31.36 -30.50 7.13
C GLU A 194 -31.78 -29.05 7.37
N ILE A 195 -30.93 -28.29 8.07
CA ILE A 195 -31.23 -26.93 8.55
C ILE A 195 -30.25 -25.96 7.90
N SER A 196 -30.77 -24.91 7.27
CA SER A 196 -29.97 -23.84 6.66
C SER A 196 -30.09 -22.58 7.52
N ILE A 197 -28.96 -22.02 7.97
CA ILE A 197 -28.93 -20.97 9.00
C ILE A 197 -28.15 -19.76 8.46
N LEU A 198 -28.79 -18.57 8.41
CA LEU A 198 -28.09 -17.32 8.13
C LEU A 198 -27.33 -16.82 9.35
N GLY A 199 -26.18 -16.19 9.12
CA GLY A 199 -25.35 -15.59 10.16
C GLY A 199 -24.06 -15.00 9.61
N GLY A 200 -22.96 -15.34 10.28
CA GLY A 200 -21.62 -14.88 9.93
C GLY A 200 -21.07 -13.77 10.83
N LYS A 201 -19.94 -13.19 10.41
CA LYS A 201 -19.21 -12.22 11.21
C LYS A 201 -19.98 -10.91 11.39
N ASN A 202 -19.99 -10.38 12.61
CA ASN A 202 -20.71 -9.17 13.04
C ASN A 202 -22.24 -9.24 12.89
N ARG A 203 -22.83 -10.43 12.68
CA ARG A 203 -24.29 -10.66 12.72
C ARG A 203 -24.68 -11.39 14.01
N VAL A 204 -25.83 -11.02 14.58
CA VAL A 204 -26.48 -11.72 15.69
C VAL A 204 -27.94 -11.91 15.29
N ASN A 205 -28.25 -13.08 14.75
CA ASN A 205 -29.56 -13.37 14.19
C ASN A 205 -30.51 -13.96 15.24
N ILE A 206 -31.79 -14.09 14.88
CA ILE A 206 -32.74 -14.92 15.62
C ILE A 206 -32.31 -16.39 15.44
N PRO A 207 -32.29 -17.22 16.51
CA PRO A 207 -32.00 -18.64 16.36
C PRO A 207 -33.05 -19.35 15.50
N GLU A 208 -32.60 -20.26 14.63
CA GLU A 208 -33.49 -21.21 13.97
C GLU A 208 -34.00 -22.23 15.00
N ASN A 209 -35.30 -22.50 14.96
CA ASN A 209 -36.01 -23.28 15.99
C ASN A 209 -36.60 -24.54 15.36
N VAL A 210 -36.09 -25.71 15.76
CA VAL A 210 -36.41 -27.01 15.18
C VAL A 210 -36.80 -27.98 16.30
N ALA A 211 -38.03 -28.48 16.26
CA ALA A 211 -38.55 -29.45 17.23
C ALA A 211 -38.47 -30.86 16.62
N LEU A 212 -37.62 -31.72 17.18
CA LEU A 212 -37.37 -33.07 16.66
C LEU A 212 -37.41 -34.09 17.79
N GLY A 213 -38.34 -35.04 17.69
CA GLY A 213 -38.68 -35.98 18.78
C GLY A 213 -39.20 -35.25 20.01
N ASN A 214 -38.51 -35.41 21.15
CA ASN A 214 -38.85 -34.79 22.43
C ASN A 214 -37.96 -33.58 22.81
N LEU A 215 -37.25 -33.00 21.83
CA LEU A 215 -36.27 -31.93 22.04
C LEU A 215 -36.51 -30.74 21.10
N ASP A 216 -36.39 -29.53 21.66
CA ASP A 216 -36.43 -28.26 20.93
C ASP A 216 -35.00 -27.73 20.73
N PHE A 217 -34.56 -27.63 19.48
CA PHE A 217 -33.23 -27.14 19.10
C PHE A 217 -33.30 -25.67 18.68
N HIS A 218 -32.54 -24.82 19.38
CA HIS A 218 -32.36 -23.40 19.05
C HIS A 218 -30.95 -23.19 18.49
N ILE A 219 -30.78 -23.23 17.17
CA ILE A 219 -29.45 -23.19 16.52
C ILE A 219 -29.17 -21.77 16.01
N LEU A 220 -28.00 -21.24 16.34
CA LEU A 220 -27.55 -19.91 15.91
C LEU A 220 -26.15 -20.02 15.31
N TYR A 221 -25.95 -19.37 14.16
CA TYR A 221 -24.64 -19.11 13.58
C TYR A 221 -24.43 -17.59 13.55
N GLY A 222 -23.24 -17.13 13.91
CA GLY A 222 -22.91 -15.71 13.95
C GLY A 222 -21.93 -15.32 15.05
N SER A 223 -21.93 -14.04 15.41
CA SER A 223 -21.16 -13.50 16.52
C SER A 223 -21.94 -13.57 17.84
N LEU A 224 -21.22 -13.62 18.96
CA LEU A 224 -21.83 -13.64 20.29
C LEU A 224 -22.21 -12.23 20.74
N ALA A 225 -23.44 -12.05 21.21
CA ALA A 225 -23.84 -10.84 21.92
C ALA A 225 -23.35 -10.90 23.38
N HIS A 226 -22.72 -9.82 23.83
CA HIS A 226 -22.32 -9.62 25.23
C HIS A 226 -22.81 -8.25 25.69
N GLU A 227 -23.57 -8.22 26.79
CA GLU A 227 -23.99 -6.97 27.41
C GLU A 227 -22.81 -6.33 28.17
N LEU A 228 -22.67 -5.01 28.04
CA LEU A 228 -21.66 -4.23 28.75
C LEU A 228 -22.24 -3.72 30.09
N PRO A 229 -21.43 -3.62 31.16
CA PRO A 229 -21.88 -3.14 32.47
C PRO A 229 -22.07 -1.60 32.55
N PHE A 230 -22.17 -0.93 31.40
CA PHE A 230 -22.41 0.50 31.19
C PHE A 230 -22.78 0.73 29.71
N SER A 231 -23.45 1.83 29.38
CA SER A 231 -23.76 2.19 27.99
C SER A 231 -22.76 3.22 27.42
N ILE A 232 -22.59 3.21 26.10
CA ILE A 232 -21.86 4.26 25.36
C ILE A 232 -22.83 4.87 24.36
N LYS A 233 -22.93 6.20 24.36
CA LYS A 233 -23.70 6.95 23.36
C LYS A 233 -22.74 7.66 22.40
N LEU A 234 -22.89 7.43 21.09
CA LEU A 234 -22.30 8.31 20.07
C LEU A 234 -23.03 9.66 20.09
N ASN A 235 -22.29 10.76 20.20
CA ASN A 235 -22.83 12.11 20.12
C ASN A 235 -22.58 12.77 18.76
N ASP A 236 -21.45 12.45 18.13
CA ASP A 236 -20.95 13.07 16.90
C ASP A 236 -19.79 12.24 16.34
N PHE A 237 -19.71 12.10 15.02
CA PHE A 237 -18.61 11.44 14.33
C PHE A 237 -17.96 12.42 13.34
N ILE A 238 -16.63 12.56 13.41
CA ILE A 238 -15.87 13.53 12.63
C ILE A 238 -14.85 12.79 11.77
N ALA A 239 -15.10 12.72 10.46
CA ALA A 239 -14.14 12.23 9.48
C ALA A 239 -13.46 13.40 8.75
N LYS A 240 -12.22 13.73 9.14
CA LYS A 240 -11.40 14.75 8.46
C LYS A 240 -10.80 14.13 7.20
N LYS A 241 -10.88 14.85 6.09
CA LYS A 241 -10.36 14.45 4.76
C LYS A 241 -9.03 15.14 4.48
N TYR A 242 -8.29 14.73 3.45
CA TYR A 242 -7.17 15.55 2.95
C TYR A 242 -7.72 16.72 2.10
N PRO A 243 -7.03 17.87 2.06
CA PRO A 243 -7.46 19.01 1.25
C PRO A 243 -7.74 18.61 -0.19
N GLY A 244 -8.93 18.88 -0.72
CA GLY A 244 -9.25 18.51 -2.11
C GLY A 244 -9.76 17.10 -2.35
N THR A 245 -10.10 16.32 -1.32
CA THR A 245 -10.47 14.90 -1.47
C THR A 245 -11.81 14.56 -0.80
N GLU A 246 -12.63 13.77 -1.49
CA GLU A 246 -13.99 13.42 -1.05
C GLU A 246 -14.04 12.09 -0.26
N SER A 247 -13.09 11.18 -0.50
CA SER A 247 -13.03 9.83 0.09
C SER A 247 -11.67 9.46 0.71
N SER A 248 -10.72 10.41 0.78
CA SER A 248 -9.38 10.18 1.35
C SER A 248 -9.28 10.83 2.72
N TYR A 249 -9.34 10.02 3.77
CA TYR A 249 -9.42 10.48 5.15
C TYR A 249 -8.04 10.73 5.76
N SER A 250 -7.88 11.85 6.47
CA SER A 250 -6.66 12.27 7.18
C SER A 250 -6.72 11.96 8.69
N SER A 251 -7.92 11.91 9.28
CA SER A 251 -8.17 11.35 10.63
C SER A 251 -9.67 11.14 10.85
N PHE A 252 -10.06 10.19 11.69
CA PHE A 252 -11.46 10.01 12.11
C PHE A 252 -11.59 9.88 13.64
N GLU A 253 -12.66 10.48 14.20
CA GLU A 253 -12.87 10.69 15.64
C GLU A 253 -14.35 10.51 16.01
N SER A 254 -14.65 9.65 16.99
CA SER A 254 -15.98 9.55 17.63
C SER A 254 -16.01 10.33 18.93
N LYS A 255 -16.93 11.29 19.08
CA LYS A 255 -17.27 11.87 20.39
C LYS A 255 -18.35 11.00 21.04
N VAL A 256 -18.07 10.50 22.24
CA VAL A 256 -18.99 9.62 22.96
C VAL A 256 -19.26 10.13 24.37
N SER A 257 -20.46 9.91 24.91
CA SER A 257 -20.69 9.96 26.35
C SER A 257 -20.69 8.53 26.88
N VAL A 258 -19.86 8.27 27.89
CA VAL A 258 -19.93 7.05 28.69
C VAL A 258 -21.00 7.23 29.76
N GLN A 259 -21.96 6.32 29.81
CA GLN A 259 -23.10 6.34 30.72
C GLN A 259 -22.93 5.23 31.74
N ASP A 260 -22.50 5.63 32.93
CA ASP A 260 -22.17 4.79 34.08
C ASP A 260 -22.49 5.58 35.37
N ASP A 261 -22.19 5.04 36.56
CA ASP A 261 -22.35 5.66 37.89
C ASP A 261 -21.94 7.15 37.96
N LYS A 262 -20.97 7.56 37.13
CA LYS A 262 -20.61 8.96 36.86
C LYS A 262 -20.41 9.15 35.36
N PRO A 263 -21.39 9.73 34.63
CA PRO A 263 -21.25 9.95 33.19
C PRO A 263 -20.12 10.94 32.85
N PHE A 264 -19.43 10.70 31.73
CA PHE A 264 -18.40 11.60 31.21
C PHE A 264 -18.30 11.54 29.69
N ASP A 265 -17.86 12.64 29.07
CA ASP A 265 -17.59 12.71 27.64
C ASP A 265 -16.15 12.30 27.32
N TYR A 266 -15.98 11.55 26.23
CA TYR A 266 -14.69 11.09 25.72
C TYR A 266 -14.60 11.22 24.19
N ARG A 267 -13.38 11.16 23.65
CA ARG A 267 -13.09 11.24 22.22
C ARG A 267 -12.24 10.04 21.82
N ILE A 268 -12.82 9.09 21.08
CA ILE A 268 -12.15 7.89 20.61
C ILE A 268 -11.63 8.16 19.19
N TYR A 269 -10.33 8.06 18.98
CA TYR A 269 -9.69 8.26 17.67
C TYR A 269 -8.36 7.48 17.57
N MET A 270 -7.67 7.59 16.44
CA MET A 270 -6.45 6.82 16.19
C MET A 270 -5.36 7.10 17.26
N ASN A 271 -4.91 6.05 17.97
CA ASN A 271 -4.04 6.09 19.15
C ASN A 271 -4.62 6.77 20.43
N HIS A 272 -5.92 7.09 20.47
CA HIS A 272 -6.61 7.63 21.66
C HIS A 272 -7.87 6.82 21.94
N ILE A 273 -7.74 5.91 22.89
CA ILE A 273 -8.73 4.86 23.18
C ILE A 273 -9.46 5.17 24.48
N LEU A 274 -10.73 4.78 24.56
CA LEU A 274 -11.44 4.77 25.84
C LEU A 274 -11.05 3.50 26.60
N ASP A 275 -10.49 3.62 27.80
CA ASP A 275 -10.35 2.51 28.77
C ASP A 275 -11.31 2.79 29.94
N HIS A 276 -12.33 1.95 30.10
CA HIS A 276 -13.31 2.09 31.18
C HIS A 276 -13.70 0.74 31.78
N ARG A 277 -13.66 0.63 33.11
CA ARG A 277 -13.76 -0.64 33.87
C ARG A 277 -12.83 -1.78 33.38
N GLY A 278 -11.81 -1.48 32.56
CA GLY A 278 -10.93 -2.46 31.91
C GLY A 278 -11.34 -2.87 30.49
N TYR A 279 -12.47 -2.38 29.98
CA TYR A 279 -12.86 -2.47 28.57
C TYR A 279 -12.19 -1.34 27.79
N ARG A 280 -11.43 -1.70 26.76
CA ARG A 280 -10.68 -0.80 25.87
C ARG A 280 -11.39 -0.74 24.52
N PHE A 281 -11.82 0.45 24.12
CA PHE A 281 -12.56 0.69 22.86
C PHE A 281 -11.66 1.40 21.84
N PHE A 282 -11.54 0.79 20.68
CA PHE A 282 -10.67 1.21 19.57
C PHE A 282 -11.52 1.58 18.36
N GLN A 283 -11.22 2.71 17.73
CA GLN A 283 -11.90 3.13 16.50
C GLN A 283 -11.51 2.21 15.34
N SER A 284 -12.40 1.29 14.95
CA SER A 284 -12.10 0.24 13.98
C SER A 284 -12.53 0.60 12.56
N SER A 285 -13.75 1.11 12.41
CA SER A 285 -14.30 1.62 11.14
C SER A 285 -15.48 2.56 11.45
N PHE A 286 -16.20 2.99 10.42
CA PHE A 286 -17.35 3.88 10.49
C PHE A 286 -18.26 3.60 9.30
N ASP A 287 -19.51 4.01 9.39
CA ASP A 287 -20.49 3.72 8.34
C ASP A 287 -20.32 4.67 7.13
N PRO A 288 -20.62 4.24 5.89
CA PRO A 288 -20.28 5.01 4.68
C PRO A 288 -20.99 6.37 4.53
N ASP A 289 -22.00 6.63 5.34
CA ASP A 289 -22.74 7.90 5.44
C ASP A 289 -22.09 8.91 6.40
N GLU A 290 -21.02 8.52 7.09
CA GLU A 290 -20.34 9.29 8.16
C GLU A 290 -21.24 9.58 9.38
N LEU A 291 -22.35 8.84 9.59
CA LEU A 291 -23.25 9.01 10.73
C LEU A 291 -23.02 7.99 11.86
N GLY A 292 -22.58 6.77 11.52
CA GLY A 292 -22.36 5.68 12.48
C GLY A 292 -20.89 5.31 12.70
N THR A 293 -20.61 4.63 13.81
CA THR A 293 -19.23 4.30 14.25
C THR A 293 -19.10 2.84 14.67
N VAL A 294 -18.00 2.20 14.26
CA VAL A 294 -17.72 0.79 14.59
C VAL A 294 -16.49 0.72 15.48
N LEU A 295 -16.72 0.39 16.76
CA LEU A 295 -15.67 0.25 17.77
C LEU A 295 -15.30 -1.22 17.96
N SER A 296 -14.01 -1.53 17.90
CA SER A 296 -13.47 -2.81 18.38
C SER A 296 -13.29 -2.73 19.89
N VAL A 297 -13.56 -3.83 20.61
CA VAL A 297 -13.53 -3.88 22.08
C VAL A 297 -12.61 -5.01 22.55
N ASN A 298 -11.74 -4.73 23.50
CA ASN A 298 -10.97 -5.75 24.23
C ASN A 298 -11.15 -5.55 25.75
N HIS A 299 -11.21 -6.63 26.52
CA HIS A 299 -11.32 -6.65 27.97
C HIS A 299 -10.17 -7.47 28.59
N ASP A 300 -8.94 -6.93 28.52
CA ASP A 300 -7.74 -7.54 29.10
C ASP A 300 -6.88 -6.54 29.90
N ARG A 301 -7.32 -6.27 31.12
CA ARG A 301 -6.61 -5.39 32.06
C ARG A 301 -5.33 -6.02 32.61
N LEU A 302 -5.29 -7.32 32.86
CA LEU A 302 -4.16 -7.98 33.53
C LEU A 302 -3.08 -8.46 32.55
N GLY A 303 -3.48 -9.07 31.43
CA GLY A 303 -2.56 -9.52 30.38
C GLY A 303 -1.80 -8.36 29.73
N THR A 304 -2.39 -7.16 29.63
CA THR A 304 -1.67 -5.94 29.26
C THR A 304 -0.47 -5.66 30.17
N TRP A 305 -0.65 -5.68 31.49
CA TRP A 305 0.46 -5.43 32.42
C TRP A 305 1.50 -6.56 32.42
N VAL A 306 1.07 -7.82 32.44
CA VAL A 306 1.96 -8.99 32.39
C VAL A 306 2.81 -8.95 31.11
N THR A 307 2.19 -8.65 29.97
CA THR A 307 2.85 -8.59 28.65
C THR A 307 3.85 -7.43 28.59
N TYR A 308 3.48 -6.22 29.00
CA TYR A 308 4.39 -5.06 28.94
C TYR A 308 5.56 -5.18 29.93
N ILE A 309 5.36 -5.79 31.10
CA ILE A 309 6.43 -6.11 32.05
C ILE A 309 7.36 -7.18 31.45
N GLY A 310 6.81 -8.25 30.87
CA GLY A 310 7.57 -9.31 30.19
C GLY A 310 8.43 -8.77 29.03
N TYR A 311 7.86 -7.93 28.17
CA TYR A 311 8.58 -7.25 27.09
C TYR A 311 9.66 -6.31 27.65
N SER A 312 9.39 -5.57 28.71
CA SER A 312 10.39 -4.69 29.36
C SER A 312 11.60 -5.48 29.88
N PHE A 313 11.38 -6.62 30.53
CA PHE A 313 12.47 -7.51 30.95
C PHE A 313 13.21 -8.13 29.77
N LEU A 314 12.51 -8.50 28.69
CA LEU A 314 13.14 -8.98 27.45
C LEU A 314 14.06 -7.92 26.83
N TYR A 315 13.62 -6.66 26.74
CA TYR A 315 14.41 -5.54 26.22
C TYR A 315 15.66 -5.31 27.06
N LEU A 316 15.52 -5.25 28.39
CA LEU A 316 16.63 -5.08 29.32
C LEU A 316 17.63 -6.25 29.25
N GLY A 317 17.15 -7.49 29.11
CA GLY A 317 17.99 -8.67 28.94
C GLY A 317 18.79 -8.65 27.62
N LEU A 318 18.12 -8.33 26.50
CA LEU A 318 18.75 -8.25 25.18
C LEU A 318 19.80 -7.13 25.09
N LEU A 319 19.52 -5.96 25.66
CA LEU A 319 20.51 -4.87 25.79
C LEU A 319 21.64 -5.24 26.75
N GLY A 320 21.34 -5.95 27.84
CA GLY A 320 22.31 -6.47 28.81
C GLY A 320 23.37 -7.37 28.17
N ILE A 321 23.00 -8.21 27.19
CA ILE A 321 23.93 -9.06 26.44
C ILE A 321 25.03 -8.24 25.73
N MET A 322 24.70 -7.05 25.24
CA MET A 322 25.65 -6.17 24.56
C MET A 322 26.54 -5.39 25.54
N PHE A 323 25.96 -4.85 26.62
CA PHE A 323 26.60 -3.82 27.45
C PHE A 323 27.01 -4.23 28.86
N TYR A 324 26.51 -5.35 29.41
CA TYR A 324 26.77 -5.74 30.80
C TYR A 324 27.85 -6.82 30.96
N GLY A 325 28.47 -6.89 32.14
CA GLY A 325 29.29 -8.02 32.59
C GLY A 325 30.38 -8.54 31.62
N LYS A 326 30.59 -9.86 31.65
CA LYS A 326 31.62 -10.63 30.89
C LYS A 326 31.03 -11.39 29.68
N THR A 327 30.09 -10.77 28.96
CA THR A 327 29.30 -11.42 27.87
C THR A 327 30.13 -11.85 26.67
N ARG A 328 29.55 -12.74 25.84
CA ARG A 328 30.15 -13.18 24.55
C ARG A 328 30.42 -11.99 23.63
N PHE A 329 29.49 -11.02 23.55
CA PHE A 329 29.64 -9.80 22.75
C PHE A 329 30.88 -9.00 23.15
N ARG A 330 31.09 -8.75 24.46
CA ARG A 330 32.29 -8.09 24.98
C ARG A 330 33.57 -8.89 24.72
N LYS A 331 33.56 -10.21 24.95
CA LYS A 331 34.70 -11.10 24.68
C LYS A 331 35.13 -11.08 23.20
N LEU A 332 34.17 -11.12 22.27
CA LEU A 332 34.38 -10.97 20.83
C LEU A 332 34.92 -9.58 20.47
N SER A 333 34.33 -8.53 21.05
CA SER A 333 34.77 -7.14 20.85
C SER A 333 36.21 -6.90 21.33
N SER A 334 36.65 -7.58 22.39
CA SER A 334 38.07 -7.59 22.81
C SER A 334 38.93 -8.36 21.82
N ARG A 335 38.61 -9.63 21.53
CA ARG A 335 39.39 -10.47 20.60
C ARG A 335 39.59 -9.81 19.24
N LEU A 336 38.59 -9.08 18.74
CA LEU A 336 38.69 -8.29 17.51
C LEU A 336 39.72 -7.16 17.61
N LYS A 337 39.74 -6.43 18.74
CA LYS A 337 40.75 -5.40 19.05
C LYS A 337 42.16 -6.01 19.17
N ASP A 338 42.26 -7.19 19.77
CA ASP A 338 43.54 -7.89 19.95
C ASP A 338 44.09 -8.40 18.60
N ILE A 339 43.22 -8.87 17.70
CA ILE A 339 43.56 -9.24 16.32
C ILE A 339 43.96 -8.00 15.50
N SER A 340 43.23 -6.89 15.58
CA SER A 340 43.60 -5.65 14.86
C SER A 340 44.92 -5.07 15.37
N ASN A 341 45.15 -5.07 16.68
CA ASN A 341 46.37 -4.55 17.29
C ASN A 341 47.62 -5.36 16.88
N LYS A 342 47.48 -6.67 16.66
CA LYS A 342 48.58 -7.51 16.14
C LYS A 342 48.97 -7.19 14.69
N ARG A 343 48.17 -6.45 13.91
CA ARG A 343 48.63 -5.83 12.65
C ARG A 343 49.33 -4.48 12.86
N ILE A 344 48.98 -3.74 13.91
CA ILE A 344 49.50 -2.40 14.20
C ILE A 344 50.87 -2.46 14.90
N ALA A 345 51.14 -3.50 15.70
CA ALA A 345 52.43 -3.69 16.37
C ALA A 345 53.63 -3.68 15.41
N ASN A 346 53.45 -4.16 14.17
CA ASN A 346 54.49 -4.21 13.14
C ASN A 346 54.72 -2.86 12.41
N LEU A 347 54.15 -1.73 12.89
CA LEU A 347 54.22 -0.42 12.23
C LEU A 347 54.93 0.68 13.04
N VAL A 348 55.28 0.45 14.30
CA VAL A 348 55.80 1.50 15.20
C VAL A 348 57.28 1.85 14.94
N VAL A 349 58.06 0.93 14.37
CA VAL A 349 59.51 1.08 14.16
C VAL A 349 59.88 2.04 13.01
N LEU A 350 58.90 2.55 12.25
CA LEU A 350 59.15 3.33 11.02
C LEU A 350 58.48 4.72 11.02
N PHE A 351 58.50 5.42 12.17
CA PHE A 351 57.83 6.72 12.37
C PHE A 351 58.78 7.90 12.68
N PHE A 352 60.04 7.84 12.24
CA PHE A 352 60.91 9.02 12.10
C PHE A 352 61.57 9.03 10.73
N LEU A 353 62.01 10.22 10.29
CA LEU A 353 62.57 10.54 8.96
C LEU A 353 61.59 10.45 7.77
N SER A 354 60.79 11.51 7.58
CA SER A 354 60.86 12.38 6.38
C SER A 354 59.68 13.38 6.36
N PHE A 355 59.96 14.69 6.43
CA PHE A 355 58.95 15.76 6.35
C PHE A 355 59.51 16.90 5.47
N GLY A 356 58.72 17.44 4.55
CA GLY A 356 59.13 18.51 3.64
C GLY A 356 58.05 18.84 2.59
N ALA A 357 57.89 20.12 2.26
CA ALA A 357 56.96 20.71 1.27
C ALA A 357 57.79 21.60 0.30
N PHE A 358 57.33 22.19 -0.81
CA PHE A 358 56.13 23.02 -1.07
C PHE A 358 55.77 23.04 -2.61
N ALA A 359 55.06 24.07 -3.10
CA ALA A 359 54.68 24.31 -4.53
C ALA A 359 55.46 25.53 -5.12
N GLN A 360 55.14 26.23 -6.24
CA GLN A 360 53.95 26.41 -7.12
C GLN A 360 54.43 26.90 -8.52
N GLN A 361 53.85 26.47 -9.66
CA GLN A 361 52.92 27.20 -10.57
C GLN A 361 53.52 28.25 -11.55
N GLU A 362 53.15 28.12 -12.85
CA GLU A 362 53.17 29.13 -13.97
C GLU A 362 54.54 29.60 -14.56
N ASP A 363 54.69 30.08 -15.82
CA ASP A 363 53.74 30.32 -16.95
C ASP A 363 54.39 30.43 -18.37
N LYS A 364 53.56 30.34 -19.47
CA LYS A 364 53.67 30.96 -20.85
C LYS A 364 54.94 30.78 -21.75
N HIS A 365 54.99 31.05 -23.08
CA HIS A 365 54.08 31.41 -24.22
C HIS A 365 54.66 30.74 -25.53
N GLY A 366 53.91 30.30 -26.57
CA GLY A 366 53.36 31.05 -27.75
C GLY A 366 54.25 30.90 -29.03
N PRO A 367 53.83 31.20 -30.30
CA PRO A 367 52.50 31.50 -30.88
C PRO A 367 52.20 30.73 -32.24
N ASP A 368 51.39 31.35 -33.14
CA ASP A 368 51.02 31.01 -34.55
C ASP A 368 49.98 29.87 -34.80
N GLN A 369 48.80 30.08 -35.44
CA GLN A 369 48.39 30.63 -36.77
C GLN A 369 48.50 29.59 -37.91
N ASN A 370 47.56 29.33 -38.85
CA ASN A 370 46.20 29.78 -39.28
C ASN A 370 45.64 28.69 -40.27
N ASN A 371 44.40 28.58 -40.81
CA ASN A 371 43.07 29.22 -40.70
C ASN A 371 41.96 28.30 -41.35
N ASP A 372 40.67 28.73 -41.33
CA ASP A 372 39.55 28.65 -42.33
C ASP A 372 39.33 27.40 -43.25
N GLU A 373 38.12 27.01 -43.72
CA GLU A 373 36.69 27.34 -43.44
C GLU A 373 35.76 26.21 -43.99
N ASP A 374 34.43 26.38 -43.91
CA ASP A 374 33.31 25.56 -44.47
C ASP A 374 33.21 24.06 -44.05
N PHE A 375 32.09 23.50 -43.59
CA PHE A 375 30.66 23.74 -43.81
C PHE A 375 30.13 23.27 -45.19
N HIS A 376 29.80 21.98 -45.29
CA HIS A 376 28.93 21.46 -46.33
C HIS A 376 27.78 20.62 -45.76
N LYS A 377 26.65 20.69 -46.46
CA LYS A 377 25.30 20.31 -46.00
C LYS A 377 24.54 19.67 -47.16
N ASN A 378 23.45 18.98 -46.82
CA ASN A 378 22.42 18.41 -47.71
C ASN A 378 22.69 16.97 -48.16
N MET A 379 21.68 16.17 -48.53
CA MET A 379 20.27 16.07 -48.10
C MET A 379 19.69 14.86 -48.85
N ILE A 380 18.93 14.00 -48.17
CA ILE A 380 17.94 13.15 -48.85
C ILE A 380 16.61 13.36 -48.14
N LEU A 381 15.57 13.68 -48.92
CA LEU A 381 14.22 14.00 -48.45
C LEU A 381 13.34 12.76 -48.45
N ALA A 382 12.77 12.41 -47.29
CA ALA A 382 11.39 11.94 -47.13
C ALA A 382 11.06 11.77 -45.63
N GLU A 383 9.78 11.95 -45.28
CA GLU A 383 9.14 11.50 -44.04
C GLU A 383 9.92 11.61 -42.71
N ASN A 384 9.93 12.80 -42.10
CA ASN A 384 9.45 13.06 -40.73
C ASN A 384 9.85 14.50 -40.33
N THR A 385 8.87 15.37 -40.09
CA THR A 385 9.12 16.67 -39.45
C THR A 385 9.63 16.42 -38.03
N ASN A 386 10.82 16.93 -37.69
CA ASN A 386 11.40 16.69 -36.37
C ASN A 386 10.70 17.54 -35.29
N ILE A 387 9.60 17.01 -34.77
CA ILE A 387 8.74 17.63 -33.74
C ILE A 387 9.54 18.04 -32.50
N ASP A 388 10.56 17.26 -32.11
CA ASP A 388 11.40 17.59 -30.96
C ASP A 388 12.22 18.87 -31.19
N SER A 389 12.65 19.16 -32.43
CA SER A 389 13.28 20.43 -32.77
C SER A 389 12.31 21.61 -32.73
N ILE A 390 11.02 21.40 -33.05
CA ILE A 390 9.98 22.43 -32.93
C ILE A 390 9.69 22.71 -31.45
N ILE A 391 9.62 21.66 -30.62
CA ILE A 391 9.47 21.76 -29.16
C ILE A 391 10.67 22.50 -28.53
N GLN A 392 11.90 22.17 -28.93
CA GLN A 392 13.12 22.86 -28.50
C GLN A 392 13.14 24.34 -28.91
N ALA A 393 12.83 24.66 -30.17
CA ALA A 393 12.81 26.03 -30.68
C ALA A 393 11.73 26.91 -29.99
N ARG A 394 10.65 26.30 -29.49
CA ARG A 394 9.60 26.99 -28.73
C ARG A 394 9.82 27.00 -27.22
N ALA A 395 10.90 26.40 -26.70
CA ALA A 395 11.11 26.24 -25.26
C ALA A 395 11.13 27.58 -24.49
N ILE A 396 10.47 27.58 -23.33
CA ILE A 396 10.47 28.71 -22.40
C ILE A 396 11.81 28.77 -21.66
N PRO A 397 12.41 29.97 -21.42
CA PRO A 397 13.68 30.08 -20.68
C PRO A 397 13.59 29.49 -19.27
N LYS A 398 14.63 28.77 -18.84
CA LYS A 398 14.62 28.01 -17.58
C LYS A 398 14.27 28.84 -16.35
N LYS A 399 14.75 30.09 -16.25
CA LYS A 399 14.36 31.01 -15.15
C LYS A 399 12.83 31.17 -15.05
N GLN A 400 12.13 31.28 -16.17
CA GLN A 400 10.67 31.48 -16.19
C GLN A 400 9.90 30.19 -15.92
N ALA A 401 10.43 29.05 -16.40
CA ALA A 401 9.90 27.73 -16.06
C ALA A 401 10.05 27.43 -14.56
N GLU A 402 11.22 27.73 -13.97
CA GLU A 402 11.46 27.61 -12.52
C GLU A 402 10.54 28.51 -11.68
N LEU A 403 10.19 29.71 -12.16
CA LEU A 403 9.24 30.59 -11.49
C LEU A 403 7.81 30.01 -11.52
N PHE A 404 7.36 29.45 -12.64
CA PHE A 404 6.08 28.73 -12.72
C PHE A 404 6.08 27.48 -11.83
N GLY A 405 7.17 26.69 -11.85
CA GLY A 405 7.38 25.54 -10.98
C GLY A 405 7.42 25.87 -9.48
N SER A 406 7.53 27.16 -9.11
CA SER A 406 7.48 27.65 -7.72
C SER A 406 6.08 27.99 -7.20
N LEU A 407 5.06 27.97 -8.07
CA LEU A 407 3.66 27.96 -7.66
C LEU A 407 3.31 26.65 -6.93
N VAL A 408 2.28 26.67 -6.09
CA VAL A 408 1.76 25.48 -5.41
C VAL A 408 0.62 24.85 -6.22
N ILE A 409 0.50 23.53 -6.15
CA ILE A 409 -0.57 22.71 -6.73
C ILE A 409 -1.09 21.73 -5.67
N GLN A 410 -2.39 21.45 -5.71
CA GLN A 410 -3.04 20.37 -4.97
C GLN A 410 -3.07 19.12 -5.86
N ASP A 411 -2.43 18.02 -5.46
CA ASP A 411 -2.56 16.75 -6.20
C ASP A 411 -3.86 16.01 -5.86
N ASP A 412 -4.18 14.96 -6.62
CA ASP A 412 -5.40 14.16 -6.40
C ASP A 412 -5.40 13.35 -5.09
N GLY A 413 -4.27 13.29 -4.37
CA GLY A 413 -4.16 12.76 -3.01
C GLY A 413 -4.27 13.85 -1.92
N GLY A 414 -4.54 15.10 -2.33
CA GLY A 414 -4.67 16.26 -1.46
C GLY A 414 -3.35 16.81 -0.90
N ARG A 415 -2.21 16.44 -1.49
CA ARG A 415 -0.90 16.97 -1.07
C ARG A 415 -0.62 18.31 -1.76
N MET A 416 -0.47 19.36 -0.96
CA MET A 416 0.00 20.67 -1.41
C MET A 416 1.52 20.60 -1.68
N LYS A 417 1.93 20.64 -2.96
CA LYS A 417 3.34 20.56 -3.38
C LYS A 417 3.71 21.65 -4.40
N PRO A 418 5.00 21.97 -4.61
CA PRO A 418 5.43 22.84 -5.70
C PRO A 418 5.10 22.21 -7.06
N LEU A 419 4.74 23.02 -8.05
CA LEU A 419 4.50 22.57 -9.42
C LEU A 419 5.72 21.83 -9.98
N ASN A 420 6.94 22.27 -9.67
CA ASN A 420 8.19 21.56 -10.02
C ASN A 420 8.23 20.10 -9.58
N THR A 421 7.72 19.77 -8.39
CA THR A 421 7.64 18.37 -7.94
C THR A 421 6.62 17.61 -8.77
N PHE A 422 5.45 18.21 -8.98
CA PHE A 422 4.36 17.62 -9.75
C PHE A 422 4.76 17.36 -11.22
N THR A 423 5.35 18.34 -11.92
CA THR A 423 5.81 18.18 -13.31
C THR A 423 6.90 17.11 -13.43
N SER A 424 7.78 17.00 -12.42
CA SER A 424 8.85 16.00 -12.36
C SER A 424 8.30 14.58 -12.09
N GLU A 425 7.34 14.43 -11.17
CA GLU A 425 6.59 13.17 -10.96
C GLU A 425 5.85 12.75 -12.23
N LEU A 426 5.16 13.70 -12.88
CA LEU A 426 4.37 13.51 -14.09
C LEU A 426 5.25 13.04 -15.27
N LEU A 427 6.35 13.72 -15.55
CA LEU A 427 7.27 13.37 -16.63
C LEU A 427 7.90 11.99 -16.41
N ARG A 428 8.23 11.63 -15.16
CA ARG A 428 8.66 10.26 -14.80
C ARG A 428 7.55 9.22 -15.01
N LYS A 429 6.30 9.54 -14.68
CA LYS A 429 5.15 8.62 -14.84
C LYS A 429 4.83 8.33 -16.30
N ILE A 430 4.90 9.33 -17.17
CA ILE A 430 4.68 9.22 -18.63
C ILE A 430 5.87 8.58 -19.35
N SER A 431 7.08 9.12 -19.15
CA SER A 431 8.26 8.86 -20.01
C SER A 431 9.38 8.03 -19.37
N LYS A 432 9.28 7.75 -18.05
CA LYS A 432 10.38 7.17 -17.24
C LYS A 432 11.72 7.89 -17.47
N SER A 433 11.65 9.22 -17.59
CA SER A 433 12.78 10.16 -17.70
C SER A 433 12.51 11.37 -16.79
N ASP A 434 13.56 12.11 -16.41
CA ASP A 434 13.45 13.39 -15.69
C ASP A 434 13.53 14.60 -16.63
N THR A 435 13.82 14.37 -17.92
CA THR A 435 13.94 15.38 -18.98
C THR A 435 13.35 14.87 -20.29
N TYR A 436 12.88 15.79 -21.15
CA TYR A 436 12.39 15.49 -22.50
C TYR A 436 13.16 16.34 -23.52
N ALA A 437 13.83 15.72 -24.51
CA ALA A 437 14.58 16.42 -25.56
C ALA A 437 15.52 17.54 -25.06
N GLY A 438 16.12 17.40 -23.87
CA GLY A 438 16.99 18.41 -23.23
C GLY A 438 16.26 19.46 -22.37
N LEU A 439 14.93 19.50 -22.43
CA LEU A 439 14.08 20.30 -21.54
C LEU A 439 13.95 19.65 -20.16
N ASP A 440 13.86 20.48 -19.13
CA ASP A 440 13.44 20.05 -17.78
C ASP A 440 11.92 19.85 -17.70
N SER A 441 11.43 19.37 -16.54
CA SER A 441 10.03 19.01 -16.36
C SER A 441 9.06 20.20 -16.41
N ASP A 442 9.49 21.38 -15.96
CA ASP A 442 8.65 22.59 -16.00
C ASP A 442 8.59 23.17 -17.42
N GLN A 443 9.71 23.18 -18.14
CA GLN A 443 9.75 23.49 -19.58
C GLN A 443 8.88 22.51 -20.40
N PHE A 444 8.94 21.21 -20.10
CA PHE A 444 8.09 20.18 -20.72
C PHE A 444 6.60 20.48 -20.49
N PHE A 445 6.19 20.66 -19.24
CA PHE A 445 4.80 20.86 -18.88
C PHE A 445 4.21 22.13 -19.49
N LEU A 446 4.95 23.25 -19.45
CA LEU A 446 4.55 24.49 -20.11
C LEU A 446 4.48 24.34 -21.64
N SER A 447 5.37 23.57 -22.25
CA SER A 447 5.29 23.28 -23.70
C SER A 447 4.03 22.50 -24.07
N VAL A 448 3.58 21.57 -23.22
CA VAL A 448 2.30 20.86 -23.41
C VAL A 448 1.13 21.84 -23.34
N LEU A 449 1.07 22.69 -22.32
CA LEU A 449 0.01 23.69 -22.16
C LEU A 449 -0.01 24.74 -23.28
N GLN A 450 1.15 25.15 -23.80
CA GLN A 450 1.22 26.11 -24.92
C GLN A 450 0.82 25.50 -26.28
N ASN A 451 1.08 24.21 -26.52
CA ASN A 451 0.90 23.59 -27.84
C ASN A 451 0.27 22.17 -27.75
N PRO A 452 -0.94 21.98 -27.18
CA PRO A 452 -1.42 20.63 -26.84
C PRO A 452 -1.52 19.69 -28.07
N VAL A 453 -1.91 20.22 -29.23
CA VAL A 453 -1.98 19.48 -30.50
C VAL A 453 -0.62 18.94 -30.96
N LEU A 454 0.47 19.68 -30.76
CA LEU A 454 1.83 19.25 -31.14
C LEU A 454 2.24 17.99 -30.35
N TRP A 455 1.81 17.90 -29.10
CA TRP A 455 2.16 16.82 -28.18
C TRP A 455 1.42 15.50 -28.44
N TYR A 456 0.37 15.49 -29.27
CA TYR A 456 -0.20 14.23 -29.77
C TYR A 456 0.79 13.45 -30.66
N TYR A 457 1.69 14.17 -31.35
CA TYR A 457 2.67 13.61 -32.28
C TYR A 457 4.08 13.45 -31.67
N ALA A 458 4.32 13.99 -30.48
CA ALA A 458 5.59 13.87 -29.76
C ALA A 458 5.78 12.45 -29.19
N LYS A 459 7.02 11.94 -29.18
CA LYS A 459 7.34 10.56 -28.74
C LYS A 459 7.58 10.51 -27.22
N CYS A 460 6.53 10.76 -26.44
CA CYS A 460 6.61 10.87 -24.97
C CYS A 460 6.20 9.60 -24.20
N ILE A 461 5.30 8.75 -24.73
CA ILE A 461 4.67 7.66 -23.97
C ILE A 461 5.61 6.46 -23.85
N TYR A 462 6.07 6.13 -22.64
CA TYR A 462 7.02 5.03 -22.43
C TYR A 462 6.40 3.64 -22.64
N LEU A 463 7.03 2.85 -23.52
CA LEU A 463 6.72 1.46 -23.78
C LEU A 463 7.77 0.52 -23.18
N LYS A 464 7.37 -0.30 -22.21
CA LYS A 464 8.22 -1.32 -21.57
C LYS A 464 8.82 -2.30 -22.59
N ARG A 465 10.09 -2.68 -22.39
CA ARG A 465 10.81 -3.64 -23.27
C ARG A 465 10.21 -5.05 -23.13
N GLY A 466 10.03 -5.74 -24.26
CA GLY A 466 9.45 -7.10 -24.33
C GLY A 466 7.97 -7.12 -24.73
N ASN A 467 7.27 -5.98 -24.65
CA ASN A 467 5.85 -5.90 -24.96
C ASN A 467 5.62 -5.72 -26.47
N ASP A 468 5.94 -6.77 -27.23
CA ASP A 468 5.76 -6.83 -28.69
C ASP A 468 4.29 -6.81 -29.08
N SER A 469 3.42 -7.47 -28.30
CA SER A 469 1.97 -7.53 -28.58
C SER A 469 1.32 -6.15 -28.57
N ILE A 470 1.61 -5.32 -27.55
CA ILE A 470 1.07 -3.94 -27.47
C ILE A 470 1.61 -3.10 -28.64
N ARG A 471 2.90 -3.25 -28.99
CA ARG A 471 3.51 -2.56 -30.13
C ARG A 471 2.85 -2.93 -31.46
N LYS A 472 2.51 -4.22 -31.66
CA LYS A 472 1.76 -4.70 -32.82
C LYS A 472 0.36 -4.08 -32.88
N LEU A 473 -0.35 -4.00 -31.75
CA LEU A 473 -1.70 -3.42 -31.69
C LEU A 473 -1.73 -1.93 -32.06
N ILE A 474 -0.72 -1.15 -31.64
CA ILE A 474 -0.64 0.30 -31.93
C ILE A 474 0.13 0.63 -33.23
N GLY A 475 0.68 -0.39 -33.91
CA GLY A 475 1.36 -0.23 -35.21
C GLY A 475 2.78 0.32 -35.15
N VAL A 476 3.50 0.21 -34.02
CA VAL A 476 4.89 0.72 -33.90
C VAL A 476 5.96 -0.38 -33.94
N PRO A 477 7.19 -0.09 -34.40
CA PRO A 477 8.30 -1.04 -34.41
C PRO A 477 8.61 -1.66 -33.04
N LYS A 478 8.93 -2.96 -33.01
CA LYS A 478 9.26 -3.73 -31.79
C LYS A 478 10.32 -3.08 -30.89
N ASN A 479 11.32 -2.45 -31.49
CA ASN A 479 12.42 -1.81 -30.77
C ASN A 479 12.11 -0.37 -30.28
N GLN A 480 10.94 0.19 -30.61
CA GLN A 480 10.59 1.56 -30.25
C GLN A 480 10.35 1.68 -28.73
N LYS A 481 11.10 2.59 -28.07
CA LYS A 481 11.02 2.87 -26.62
C LYS A 481 9.83 3.78 -26.26
N TYR A 482 9.42 4.65 -27.18
CA TYR A 482 8.44 5.69 -26.95
C TYR A 482 7.39 5.74 -28.07
N ALA A 483 6.11 5.68 -27.72
CA ALA A 483 5.01 5.95 -28.65
C ALA A 483 4.62 7.43 -28.64
N ARG A 484 3.96 7.84 -29.72
CA ARG A 484 3.16 9.08 -29.82
C ARG A 484 1.77 8.80 -29.24
N VAL A 485 1.04 9.84 -28.81
CA VAL A 485 -0.36 9.66 -28.38
C VAL A 485 -1.21 9.16 -29.54
N ILE A 486 -0.99 9.73 -30.73
CA ILE A 486 -1.74 9.36 -31.96
C ILE A 486 -1.52 7.90 -32.39
N ASP A 487 -0.46 7.22 -31.93
CA ASP A 487 -0.26 5.79 -32.23
C ASP A 487 -1.35 4.91 -31.60
N PHE A 488 -1.96 5.35 -30.49
CA PHE A 488 -2.99 4.60 -29.74
C PHE A 488 -4.40 4.73 -30.32
N PHE A 489 -4.63 5.68 -31.23
CA PHE A 489 -5.91 5.93 -31.88
C PHE A 489 -5.86 5.52 -33.35
N ASP A 490 -6.99 5.11 -33.92
CA ASP A 490 -7.11 4.82 -35.35
C ASP A 490 -7.63 6.02 -36.17
N SER A 491 -7.95 5.78 -37.44
CA SER A 491 -8.45 6.80 -38.37
C SER A 491 -9.86 7.33 -38.06
N GLN A 492 -10.61 6.67 -37.16
CA GLN A 492 -11.92 7.12 -36.68
C GLN A 492 -11.83 7.79 -35.30
N TRP A 493 -10.61 7.96 -34.77
CA TRP A 493 -10.30 8.36 -33.39
C TRP A 493 -10.72 7.34 -32.31
N ASP A 494 -10.97 6.08 -32.68
CA ASP A 494 -11.24 5.03 -31.71
C ASP A 494 -9.96 4.55 -31.02
N TYR A 495 -10.07 4.26 -29.72
CA TYR A 495 -8.94 3.88 -28.87
C TYR A 495 -8.64 2.38 -28.99
N LYS A 496 -7.59 2.04 -29.75
CA LYS A 496 -7.21 0.66 -30.14
C LYS A 496 -7.06 -0.34 -28.99
N LEU A 497 -6.82 0.14 -27.77
CA LEU A 497 -6.62 -0.72 -26.58
C LEU A 497 -7.93 -1.02 -25.83
N SER A 498 -9.01 -0.30 -26.10
CA SER A 498 -10.28 -0.39 -25.36
C SER A 498 -10.83 -1.82 -25.20
N PRO A 499 -10.92 -2.67 -26.25
CA PRO A 499 -11.47 -4.03 -26.11
C PRO A 499 -10.65 -4.92 -25.16
N TYR A 500 -9.33 -4.71 -25.12
CA TYR A 500 -8.40 -5.45 -24.27
C TYR A 500 -8.45 -4.93 -22.82
N LEU A 501 -8.72 -3.64 -22.62
CA LEU A 501 -8.81 -3.01 -21.30
C LEU A 501 -10.03 -3.48 -20.52
N THR A 502 -11.20 -3.63 -21.16
CA THR A 502 -12.41 -4.15 -20.48
C THR A 502 -12.17 -5.54 -19.88
N VAL A 503 -11.44 -6.41 -20.58
CA VAL A 503 -11.04 -7.73 -20.08
C VAL A 503 -10.00 -7.60 -18.98
N ALA A 504 -8.95 -6.79 -19.20
CA ALA A 504 -7.87 -6.57 -18.23
C ALA A 504 -8.38 -6.04 -16.88
N TYR A 505 -9.30 -5.08 -16.87
CA TYR A 505 -9.86 -4.51 -15.63
C TYR A 505 -10.74 -5.49 -14.86
N LYS A 506 -11.42 -6.43 -15.54
CA LYS A 506 -12.23 -7.48 -14.89
C LYS A 506 -11.43 -8.66 -14.32
N MET A 507 -10.16 -8.85 -14.72
CA MET A 507 -9.33 -9.93 -14.17
C MET A 507 -8.87 -9.66 -12.73
N ALA A 508 -9.16 -10.58 -11.81
CA ALA A 508 -8.63 -10.57 -10.44
C ALA A 508 -7.11 -10.85 -10.36
N ASN A 509 -6.55 -11.66 -11.29
CA ASN A 509 -5.12 -11.95 -11.40
C ASN A 509 -4.61 -11.65 -12.83
N PRO A 510 -4.44 -10.37 -13.22
CA PRO A 510 -4.01 -10.00 -14.57
C PRO A 510 -2.57 -10.46 -14.86
N SER A 511 -2.31 -10.92 -16.08
CA SER A 511 -0.95 -11.31 -16.50
C SER A 511 -0.09 -10.07 -16.76
N GLN A 512 1.18 -10.28 -17.12
CA GLN A 512 2.08 -9.18 -17.41
C GLN A 512 1.61 -8.31 -18.60
N PHE A 513 0.90 -8.88 -19.57
CA PHE A 513 0.32 -8.13 -20.69
C PHE A 513 -0.78 -7.16 -20.21
N GLU A 514 -1.78 -7.65 -19.47
CA GLU A 514 -2.88 -6.85 -18.93
C GLU A 514 -2.38 -5.79 -17.93
N LYS A 515 -1.39 -6.14 -17.08
CA LYS A 515 -0.75 -5.17 -16.17
C LYS A 515 -0.08 -4.03 -16.92
N ASP A 516 0.65 -4.34 -18.00
CA ASP A 516 1.32 -3.30 -18.79
C ASP A 516 0.35 -2.51 -19.68
N LEU A 517 -0.78 -3.12 -20.08
CA LEU A 517 -1.89 -2.46 -20.76
C LEU A 517 -2.53 -1.40 -19.87
N LYS A 518 -2.94 -1.76 -18.64
CA LYS A 518 -3.44 -0.81 -17.61
C LYS A 518 -2.42 0.30 -17.32
N ASN A 519 -1.13 -0.05 -17.25
CA ASN A 519 -0.05 0.91 -17.04
C ASN A 519 0.17 1.90 -18.20
N ILE A 520 -0.25 1.56 -19.41
CA ILE A 520 -0.23 2.48 -20.58
C ILE A 520 -1.49 3.34 -20.59
N ASP A 521 -2.64 2.73 -20.32
CA ASP A 521 -3.93 3.39 -20.19
C ASP A 521 -3.90 4.51 -19.14
N LEU A 522 -3.39 4.21 -17.94
CA LEU A 522 -3.16 5.19 -16.87
C LEU A 522 -2.20 6.33 -17.28
N ARG A 523 -1.22 6.08 -18.17
CA ARG A 523 -0.34 7.15 -18.70
C ARG A 523 -1.07 8.03 -19.71
N LEU A 524 -1.91 7.44 -20.55
CA LEU A 524 -2.68 8.17 -21.57
C LEU A 524 -3.76 9.02 -20.93
N GLY A 525 -4.53 8.48 -19.98
CA GLY A 525 -5.50 9.25 -19.19
C GLY A 525 -4.84 10.38 -18.38
N LEU A 526 -3.68 10.11 -17.76
CA LEU A 526 -2.90 11.13 -17.06
C LEU A 526 -2.40 12.23 -18.01
N PHE A 527 -1.94 11.88 -19.22
CA PHE A 527 -1.46 12.86 -20.20
C PHE A 527 -2.61 13.66 -20.83
N ASN A 528 -3.78 13.06 -21.01
CA ASN A 528 -4.98 13.75 -21.50
C ASN A 528 -5.43 14.85 -20.51
N ARG A 529 -5.45 14.57 -19.21
CA ARG A 529 -5.72 15.57 -18.14
C ARG A 529 -4.68 16.71 -18.08
N VAL A 530 -3.49 16.51 -18.65
CA VAL A 530 -2.46 17.56 -18.79
C VAL A 530 -2.70 18.39 -20.05
N ILE A 531 -2.99 17.74 -21.18
CA ILE A 531 -3.35 18.37 -22.47
C ILE A 531 -4.54 19.31 -22.32
N ASN A 532 -5.55 18.92 -21.54
CA ASN A 532 -6.71 19.75 -21.23
C ASN A 532 -6.48 20.81 -20.14
N ALA A 533 -5.38 20.71 -19.38
CA ALA A 533 -5.10 21.44 -18.14
C ALA A 533 -6.01 21.11 -16.92
N ASP A 534 -6.90 20.12 -17.00
CA ASP A 534 -7.79 19.67 -15.91
C ASP A 534 -7.04 19.29 -14.61
N ILE A 535 -5.77 18.90 -14.74
CA ILE A 535 -4.93 18.52 -13.61
C ILE A 535 -4.32 19.71 -12.87
N LEU A 536 -4.44 20.93 -13.39
CA LEU A 536 -3.80 22.15 -12.88
C LEU A 536 -4.61 22.78 -11.73
N LYS A 537 -4.85 22.02 -10.66
CA LYS A 537 -5.54 22.49 -9.43
C LYS A 537 -4.66 23.49 -8.66
N VAL A 538 -4.71 24.76 -9.05
CA VAL A 538 -3.82 25.84 -8.54
C VAL A 538 -4.57 27.04 -7.96
N PHE A 539 -5.90 27.05 -7.96
CA PHE A 539 -6.71 28.14 -7.41
C PHE A 539 -7.62 27.65 -6.25
N PRO A 540 -7.46 28.15 -5.01
CA PRO A 540 -8.30 27.73 -3.88
C PRO A 540 -9.76 28.19 -4.00
N ILE A 541 -10.71 27.35 -3.57
CA ILE A 541 -12.08 27.81 -3.32
C ILE A 541 -12.11 28.56 -1.98
N PRO A 542 -12.57 29.83 -1.92
CA PRO A 542 -12.61 30.59 -0.67
C PRO A 542 -13.59 29.97 0.34
N ASN A 543 -13.14 29.79 1.58
CA ASN A 543 -13.93 29.26 2.69
C ASN A 543 -14.51 27.84 2.49
N ASP A 544 -13.99 27.06 1.54
CA ASP A 544 -14.39 25.66 1.33
C ASP A 544 -13.92 24.77 2.49
N SER A 545 -14.85 24.05 3.12
CA SER A 545 -14.58 23.22 4.30
C SER A 545 -13.61 22.06 4.03
N GLN A 546 -13.53 21.60 2.78
CA GLN A 546 -12.60 20.56 2.32
C GLN A 546 -11.32 21.15 1.70
N ASN A 547 -11.14 22.47 1.72
CA ASN A 547 -10.01 23.19 1.11
C ASN A 547 -9.73 22.76 -0.35
N ARG A 548 -10.78 22.55 -1.15
CA ARG A 548 -10.68 22.14 -2.56
C ARG A 548 -10.08 23.24 -3.43
N TRP A 549 -9.26 22.85 -4.40
CA TRP A 549 -8.63 23.74 -5.38
C TRP A 549 -9.08 23.38 -6.81
N LEU A 550 -9.42 24.41 -7.58
CA LEU A 550 -9.92 24.32 -8.95
C LEU A 550 -8.80 24.53 -9.99
N SER A 551 -9.02 23.96 -11.17
CA SER A 551 -8.25 24.23 -12.39
C SER A 551 -9.05 25.13 -13.36
N PRO A 552 -8.39 25.94 -14.22
CA PRO A 552 -9.07 26.85 -15.14
C PRO A 552 -10.13 26.24 -16.09
N PRO A 553 -10.03 24.98 -16.55
CA PRO A 553 -11.05 24.36 -17.42
C PRO A 553 -12.40 24.09 -16.75
N GLN A 554 -12.45 23.94 -15.41
CA GLN A 554 -13.61 23.45 -14.66
C GLN A 554 -14.71 24.53 -14.48
N LYS A 555 -15.23 25.06 -15.59
CA LYS A 555 -16.15 26.22 -15.65
C LYS A 555 -17.42 26.03 -14.81
N GLU A 556 -18.03 24.85 -14.83
CA GLU A 556 -19.23 24.55 -14.06
C GLU A 556 -18.95 24.50 -12.55
N GLU A 557 -17.84 23.91 -12.11
CA GLU A 557 -17.43 23.94 -10.70
C GLU A 557 -17.09 25.37 -10.25
N ILE A 558 -16.41 26.15 -11.10
CA ILE A 558 -16.14 27.57 -10.86
C ILE A 558 -17.48 28.36 -10.74
N ARG A 559 -18.48 28.07 -11.57
CA ARG A 559 -19.82 28.70 -11.49
C ARG A 559 -20.58 28.32 -10.22
N VAL A 560 -20.46 27.08 -9.75
CA VAL A 560 -21.14 26.59 -8.54
C VAL A 560 -20.48 27.09 -7.26
N PHE A 561 -19.14 27.11 -7.19
CA PHE A 561 -18.41 27.40 -5.94
C PHE A 561 -17.83 28.82 -5.85
N ILE A 562 -17.74 29.59 -6.95
CA ILE A 562 -17.16 30.95 -6.95
C ILE A 562 -18.21 31.99 -7.35
N THR A 563 -18.84 32.60 -6.34
CA THR A 563 -19.87 33.65 -6.52
C THR A 563 -19.30 35.01 -6.95
N ASP A 564 -18.04 35.31 -6.61
CA ASP A 564 -17.37 36.53 -7.07
C ASP A 564 -17.00 36.42 -8.56
N SER A 565 -17.66 37.23 -9.39
CA SER A 565 -17.41 37.30 -10.83
C SER A 565 -15.99 37.77 -11.18
N LEU A 566 -15.35 38.59 -10.35
CA LEU A 566 -13.96 39.01 -10.55
C LEU A 566 -13.00 37.85 -10.28
N TYR A 567 -13.17 37.12 -9.18
CA TYR A 567 -12.34 35.95 -8.90
C TYR A 567 -12.59 34.80 -9.88
N SER A 568 -13.84 34.55 -10.26
CA SER A 568 -14.21 33.60 -11.32
C SER A 568 -13.53 33.93 -12.67
N ASN A 569 -13.48 35.22 -13.04
CA ASN A 569 -12.71 35.67 -14.20
C ASN A 569 -11.20 35.48 -14.03
N PHE A 570 -10.65 35.76 -12.84
CA PHE A 570 -9.23 35.58 -12.53
C PHE A 570 -8.80 34.12 -12.69
N ILE A 571 -9.54 33.16 -12.12
CA ILE A 571 -9.26 31.71 -12.24
C ILE A 571 -9.23 31.30 -13.71
N GLN A 572 -10.30 31.62 -14.45
CA GLN A 572 -10.45 31.21 -15.85
C GLN A 572 -9.41 31.84 -16.80
N LYS A 573 -8.97 33.08 -16.54
CA LYS A 573 -8.14 33.86 -17.47
C LYS A 573 -6.65 33.89 -17.14
N SER A 574 -6.24 33.70 -15.87
CA SER A 574 -4.84 33.91 -15.47
C SER A 574 -3.83 33.00 -16.17
N ILE A 575 -4.13 31.70 -16.27
CA ILE A 575 -3.23 30.74 -16.93
C ILE A 575 -3.21 30.93 -18.46
N PRO A 576 -4.35 31.04 -19.18
CA PRO A 576 -4.35 31.39 -20.61
C PRO A 576 -3.62 32.71 -20.90
N PHE A 577 -3.84 33.75 -20.08
CA PHE A 577 -3.19 35.05 -20.25
C PHE A 577 -1.68 34.98 -19.99
N TYR A 578 -1.23 34.19 -19.00
CA TYR A 578 0.18 33.88 -18.77
C TYR A 578 0.83 33.17 -19.98
N LEU A 579 0.19 32.12 -20.51
CA LEU A 579 0.70 31.34 -21.65
C LEU A 579 0.80 32.16 -22.94
N MET A 580 -0.11 33.12 -23.15
CA MET A 580 -0.03 34.11 -24.22
C MET A 580 1.06 35.16 -23.96
N SER A 581 1.13 35.69 -22.75
CA SER A 581 2.08 36.76 -22.38
C SER A 581 3.53 36.29 -22.44
N ILE A 582 3.82 35.04 -22.07
CA ILE A 582 5.18 34.49 -22.11
C ILE A 582 5.70 34.27 -23.54
N GLU A 583 4.82 34.01 -24.51
CA GLU A 583 5.21 33.93 -25.92
C GLU A 583 5.56 35.31 -26.49
N LYS A 584 4.84 36.37 -26.07
CA LYS A 584 5.21 37.75 -26.40
C LYS A 584 6.52 38.17 -25.70
N ALA A 585 6.70 37.82 -24.42
CA ALA A 585 7.91 38.11 -23.66
C ALA A 585 9.17 37.45 -24.26
N LYS A 586 9.03 36.26 -24.85
CA LYS A 586 10.11 35.61 -25.63
C LYS A 586 10.56 36.42 -26.85
N GLN A 587 9.68 37.24 -27.44
CA GLN A 587 9.99 38.09 -28.60
C GLN A 587 10.58 39.44 -28.18
N THR A 588 10.12 40.02 -27.07
CA THR A 588 10.57 41.35 -26.58
C THR A 588 11.77 41.30 -25.64
N GLY A 589 12.03 40.15 -25.01
CA GLY A 589 13.03 40.00 -23.94
C GLY A 589 12.57 40.49 -22.56
N ASP A 590 11.44 41.20 -22.47
CA ASP A 590 10.87 41.67 -21.20
C ASP A 590 9.87 40.65 -20.63
N TYR A 591 10.20 40.12 -19.45
CA TYR A 591 9.38 39.17 -18.71
C TYR A 591 8.68 39.80 -17.49
N SER A 592 8.81 41.11 -17.25
CA SER A 592 8.31 41.78 -16.04
C SER A 592 6.81 41.55 -15.81
N GLY A 593 5.98 41.70 -16.85
CA GLY A 593 4.55 41.39 -16.81
C GLY A 593 4.24 39.92 -16.53
N VAL A 594 5.07 39.00 -17.06
CA VAL A 594 4.93 37.55 -16.87
C VAL A 594 5.25 37.15 -15.42
N GLU A 595 6.33 37.70 -14.86
CA GLU A 595 6.71 37.50 -13.46
C GLU A 595 5.69 38.12 -12.49
N ASN A 596 5.03 39.21 -12.89
CA ASN A 596 3.93 39.81 -12.13
C ASN A 596 2.67 38.93 -12.09
N ILE A 597 2.25 38.31 -13.22
CA ILE A 597 1.09 37.40 -13.25
C ILE A 597 1.31 36.21 -12.30
N LEU A 598 2.51 35.60 -12.33
CA LEU A 598 2.86 34.51 -11.40
C LEU A 598 2.84 34.98 -9.93
N ARG A 599 3.27 36.22 -9.66
CA ARG A 599 3.19 36.79 -8.31
C ARG A 599 1.74 36.92 -7.85
N SER A 600 0.83 37.44 -8.67
CA SER A 600 -0.59 37.57 -8.33
C SER A 600 -1.28 36.22 -8.11
N ILE A 601 -0.96 35.18 -8.88
CA ILE A 601 -1.44 33.81 -8.61
C ILE A 601 -0.95 33.33 -7.24
N LYS A 602 0.34 33.52 -6.93
CA LYS A 602 0.93 33.12 -5.65
C LYS A 602 0.38 33.90 -4.45
N GLU A 603 0.15 35.20 -4.61
CA GLU A 603 -0.49 36.06 -3.61
C GLU A 603 -1.95 35.63 -3.37
N ASN A 604 -2.68 35.25 -4.42
CA ASN A 604 -4.02 34.69 -4.30
C ASN A 604 -4.03 33.34 -3.54
N GLN A 605 -3.11 32.42 -3.86
CA GLN A 605 -2.92 31.17 -3.10
C GLN A 605 -2.68 31.44 -1.61
N ARG A 606 -1.86 32.44 -1.27
CA ARG A 606 -1.61 32.81 0.13
C ARG A 606 -2.78 33.52 0.81
N LYS A 607 -3.57 34.32 0.09
CA LYS A 607 -4.72 35.06 0.62
C LYS A 607 -5.90 34.15 0.99
N HIS A 608 -6.13 33.09 0.21
CA HIS A 608 -7.33 32.25 0.34
C HIS A 608 -7.06 30.84 0.89
N ALA A 609 -5.80 30.46 1.09
CA ALA A 609 -5.41 29.13 1.60
C ALA A 609 -4.10 29.17 2.43
N SER A 610 -3.93 30.23 3.24
CA SER A 610 -2.76 30.47 4.10
C SER A 610 -2.32 29.25 4.92
N ASP A 611 -3.30 28.48 5.40
CA ASP A 611 -3.12 27.49 6.46
C ASP A 611 -2.66 26.13 5.92
N ILE A 612 -2.89 25.88 4.62
CA ILE A 612 -2.47 24.66 3.92
C ILE A 612 -1.32 24.89 2.92
N VAL A 613 -1.09 26.13 2.47
CA VAL A 613 -0.04 26.45 1.48
C VAL A 613 1.36 26.44 2.12
N PRO A 614 2.29 25.58 1.68
CA PRO A 614 3.64 25.52 2.23
C PRO A 614 4.36 26.86 2.27
N SER A 615 5.19 27.08 3.29
CA SER A 615 6.01 28.28 3.40
C SER A 615 7.02 28.38 2.24
N ASP A 616 7.38 29.60 1.85
CA ASP A 616 8.35 29.82 0.75
C ASP A 616 9.71 29.16 0.98
N LYS A 617 10.10 28.95 2.25
CA LYS A 617 11.30 28.19 2.63
C LYS A 617 11.12 26.70 2.31
N LYS A 618 9.95 26.13 2.60
CA LYS A 618 9.63 24.71 2.32
C LYS A 618 9.49 24.45 0.81
N VAL A 619 8.84 25.34 0.07
CA VAL A 619 8.76 25.29 -1.40
C VAL A 619 10.16 25.29 -2.03
N LYS A 620 11.03 26.24 -1.63
CA LYS A 620 12.41 26.31 -2.14
C LYS A 620 13.24 25.09 -1.74
N ALA A 621 13.06 24.55 -0.52
CA ALA A 621 13.75 23.34 -0.08
C ALA A 621 13.38 22.11 -0.93
N GLU A 622 12.09 21.94 -1.26
CA GLU A 622 11.63 20.82 -2.08
C GLU A 622 12.13 20.91 -3.54
N ILE A 623 12.07 22.09 -4.15
CA ILE A 623 12.67 22.33 -5.50
C ILE A 623 14.17 22.03 -5.49
N LEU A 624 14.88 22.38 -4.41
CA LEU A 624 16.31 22.12 -4.26
C LEU A 624 16.63 20.63 -4.07
N TYR A 625 15.78 19.90 -3.33
CA TYR A 625 15.84 18.44 -3.16
C TYR A 625 15.67 17.73 -4.52
N ASN A 626 14.63 18.09 -5.29
CA ASN A 626 14.38 17.56 -6.63
C ASN A 626 15.57 17.83 -7.57
N ARG A 627 16.11 19.05 -7.57
CA ARG A 627 17.22 19.47 -8.44
C ARG A 627 18.52 18.74 -8.15
N TYR A 628 18.83 18.48 -6.87
CA TYR A 628 20.07 17.79 -6.52
C TYR A 628 19.98 16.27 -6.63
N ASP A 629 18.82 15.65 -6.39
CA ASP A 629 18.62 14.19 -6.44
C ASP A 629 19.77 13.42 -5.78
N VAL A 630 19.92 13.67 -4.47
CA VAL A 630 21.10 13.26 -3.69
C VAL A 630 21.24 11.74 -3.64
N PHE A 631 20.14 10.99 -3.55
CA PHE A 631 20.16 9.55 -3.39
C PHE A 631 20.60 8.81 -4.67
N LYS A 632 20.16 9.25 -5.85
CA LYS A 632 20.56 8.71 -7.16
C LYS A 632 22.05 8.92 -7.46
N LYS A 633 22.60 10.05 -7.01
CA LYS A 633 24.05 10.34 -7.08
C LYS A 633 24.84 9.55 -6.05
N LEU A 634 24.35 9.45 -4.81
CA LEU A 634 24.96 8.66 -3.75
C LEU A 634 25.11 7.18 -4.12
N PHE A 635 24.13 6.57 -4.81
CA PHE A 635 24.29 5.23 -5.39
C PHE A 635 25.60 5.13 -6.19
N SER A 636 25.74 5.95 -7.24
CA SER A 636 26.91 5.91 -8.13
C SER A 636 28.22 6.13 -7.38
N TRP A 637 28.23 7.06 -6.42
CA TRP A 637 29.40 7.38 -5.62
C TRP A 637 29.80 6.27 -4.65
N TYR A 638 28.85 5.69 -3.91
CA TYR A 638 29.12 4.52 -3.07
C TYR A 638 29.57 3.30 -3.89
N MET A 639 29.02 3.12 -5.09
CA MET A 639 29.37 2.04 -6.02
C MET A 639 30.86 2.11 -6.41
N TYR A 640 31.29 3.23 -7.00
CA TYR A 640 32.66 3.36 -7.50
C TYR A 640 33.69 3.36 -6.35
N PHE A 641 33.48 4.17 -5.31
CA PHE A 641 34.45 4.32 -4.22
C PHE A 641 34.47 3.09 -3.30
N GLY A 642 33.31 2.47 -3.05
CA GLY A 642 33.21 1.22 -2.28
C GLY A 642 33.88 0.05 -2.99
N THR A 643 33.62 -0.15 -4.29
CA THR A 643 34.26 -1.20 -5.09
C THR A 643 35.77 -1.01 -5.17
N LEU A 644 36.24 0.22 -5.45
CA LEU A 644 37.67 0.54 -5.52
C LEU A 644 38.36 0.30 -4.17
N MET A 645 37.75 0.70 -3.06
CA MET A 645 38.29 0.46 -1.72
C MET A 645 38.33 -1.05 -1.39
N LEU A 646 37.30 -1.81 -1.78
CA LEU A 646 37.25 -3.28 -1.60
C LEU A 646 38.40 -3.97 -2.36
N LEU A 647 38.59 -3.63 -3.64
CA LEU A 647 39.66 -4.17 -4.47
C LEU A 647 41.05 -3.82 -3.91
N LEU A 648 41.26 -2.56 -3.53
CA LEU A 648 42.53 -2.13 -2.94
C LEU A 648 42.84 -2.80 -1.60
N LEU A 649 41.82 -3.13 -0.79
CA LEU A 649 42.00 -3.89 0.45
C LEU A 649 42.35 -5.36 0.21
N ILE A 650 41.77 -5.99 -0.83
CA ILE A 650 42.17 -7.33 -1.27
C ILE A 650 43.63 -7.31 -1.75
N VAL A 651 44.04 -6.28 -2.50
CA VAL A 651 45.44 -6.08 -2.90
C VAL A 651 46.34 -5.81 -1.70
N GLU A 652 45.92 -5.03 -0.69
CA GLU A 652 46.71 -4.78 0.53
C GLU A 652 47.01 -6.06 1.32
N ILE A 653 46.03 -6.98 1.41
CA ILE A 653 46.16 -8.30 2.07
C ILE A 653 47.24 -9.16 1.36
N LEU A 654 47.41 -9.00 0.05
CA LEU A 654 48.41 -9.71 -0.75
C LEU A 654 49.78 -8.99 -0.76
N LYS A 655 49.79 -7.68 -1.00
CA LYS A 655 50.97 -6.80 -1.18
C LYS A 655 50.70 -5.38 -0.67
N SER A 656 50.90 -5.15 0.63
CA SER A 656 50.79 -3.81 1.26
C SER A 656 51.93 -2.87 0.83
N THR A 657 51.59 -1.67 0.33
CA THR A 657 52.55 -0.57 0.04
C THR A 657 52.12 0.74 0.72
N LYS A 658 53.04 1.71 0.86
CA LYS A 658 52.71 3.05 1.41
C LYS A 658 51.61 3.75 0.58
N ILE A 659 51.70 3.67 -0.75
CA ILE A 659 50.75 4.29 -1.70
C ILE A 659 49.34 3.72 -1.54
N ILE A 660 49.19 2.39 -1.55
CA ILE A 660 47.88 1.71 -1.41
C ILE A 660 47.18 2.14 -0.11
N ARG A 661 47.92 2.19 1.00
CA ARG A 661 47.37 2.62 2.31
C ARG A 661 46.99 4.10 2.35
N GLY A 662 47.73 4.95 1.65
CA GLY A 662 47.36 6.35 1.44
C GLY A 662 46.02 6.49 0.71
N ILE A 663 45.88 5.81 -0.44
CA ILE A 663 44.64 5.81 -1.24
C ILE A 663 43.46 5.27 -0.41
N ILE A 664 43.63 4.14 0.29
CA ILE A 664 42.58 3.56 1.16
C ILE A 664 42.15 4.54 2.26
N LYS A 665 43.08 5.32 2.85
CA LYS A 665 42.74 6.35 3.85
C LYS A 665 41.93 7.49 3.23
N SER A 666 42.28 7.95 2.03
CA SER A 666 41.53 9.00 1.31
C SER A 666 40.14 8.53 0.89
N LEU A 667 40.01 7.34 0.28
CA LEU A 667 38.73 6.73 -0.08
C LEU A 667 37.82 6.57 1.15
N LYS A 668 38.38 6.17 2.29
CA LYS A 668 37.65 6.07 3.56
C LYS A 668 37.05 7.41 3.98
N PHE A 669 37.82 8.50 3.93
CA PHE A 669 37.33 9.84 4.27
C PHE A 669 36.23 10.33 3.31
N ILE A 670 36.37 10.06 2.02
CA ILE A 670 35.36 10.40 1.01
C ILE A 670 34.04 9.65 1.25
N ILE A 671 34.09 8.35 1.57
CA ILE A 671 32.90 7.54 1.90
C ILE A 671 32.25 8.02 3.22
N PHE A 672 33.04 8.53 4.19
CA PHE A 672 32.49 9.23 5.36
C PHE A 672 31.72 10.51 4.95
N GLY A 673 32.25 11.29 4.00
CA GLY A 673 31.54 12.44 3.42
C GLY A 673 30.22 12.05 2.76
N PHE A 674 30.19 10.95 1.99
CA PHE A 674 28.96 10.41 1.41
C PHE A 674 27.93 10.02 2.48
N PHE A 675 28.35 9.46 3.63
CA PHE A 675 27.44 9.16 4.74
C PHE A 675 26.88 10.42 5.43
N GLY A 676 27.67 11.50 5.49
CA GLY A 676 27.17 12.82 5.87
C GLY A 676 26.08 13.31 4.91
N LEU A 677 26.34 13.30 3.60
CA LEU A 677 25.35 13.69 2.58
C LEU A 677 24.10 12.81 2.58
N HIS A 678 24.23 11.50 2.84
CA HIS A 678 23.11 10.58 2.98
C HIS A 678 22.22 10.95 4.18
N THR A 679 22.84 11.26 5.32
CA THR A 679 22.14 11.70 6.54
C THR A 679 21.42 13.04 6.30
N VAL A 680 22.08 14.01 5.64
CA VAL A 680 21.46 15.29 5.26
C VAL A 680 20.29 15.09 4.30
N GLY A 681 20.42 14.19 3.31
CA GLY A 681 19.34 13.87 2.37
C GLY A 681 18.08 13.32 3.05
N LEU A 682 18.24 12.48 4.07
CA LEU A 682 17.11 11.97 4.88
C LEU A 682 16.48 13.07 5.74
N LEU A 683 17.29 13.90 6.42
CA LEU A 683 16.79 15.04 7.20
C LEU A 683 16.04 16.06 6.32
N PHE A 684 16.49 16.28 5.08
CA PHE A 684 15.82 17.17 4.13
C PHE A 684 14.50 16.56 3.63
N ARG A 685 14.44 15.24 3.36
CA ARG A 685 13.16 14.55 3.04
C ARG A 685 12.18 14.59 4.21
N TRP A 686 12.65 14.47 5.46
CA TRP A 686 11.82 14.63 6.66
C TRP A 686 11.21 16.04 6.72
N TYR A 687 12.03 17.09 6.55
CA TYR A 687 11.54 18.48 6.54
C TYR A 687 10.48 18.76 5.44
N ILE A 688 10.64 18.12 4.27
CA ILE A 688 9.71 18.27 3.14
C ILE A 688 8.40 17.50 3.37
N SER A 689 8.47 16.22 3.74
CA SER A 689 7.27 15.39 3.99
C SER A 689 6.51 15.81 5.25
N GLY A 690 7.21 16.22 6.31
CA GLY A 690 6.65 16.46 7.64
C GLY A 690 6.66 15.23 8.56
N HIS A 691 7.02 14.05 8.05
CA HIS A 691 7.15 12.81 8.81
C HIS A 691 8.54 12.18 8.61
N ALA A 692 8.91 11.22 9.45
CA ALA A 692 10.18 10.52 9.26
C ALA A 692 10.17 9.70 7.94
N PRO A 693 11.29 9.65 7.20
CA PRO A 693 11.33 9.07 5.86
C PRO A 693 11.50 7.54 5.90
N TRP A 694 10.44 6.85 6.33
CA TRP A 694 10.28 5.39 6.31
C TRP A 694 8.81 4.96 6.22
N SER A 695 7.94 5.80 5.63
CA SER A 695 6.50 5.52 5.48
C SER A 695 6.19 4.58 4.32
N ASP A 696 6.93 4.72 3.21
CA ASP A 696 6.78 3.94 1.98
C ASP A 696 7.97 2.97 1.75
N ALA A 697 7.92 2.18 0.68
CA ALA A 697 8.95 1.19 0.37
C ALA A 697 10.26 1.80 -0.19
N TYR A 698 10.20 2.91 -0.93
CA TYR A 698 11.38 3.66 -1.37
C TYR A 698 12.08 4.31 -0.17
N GLU A 699 11.30 4.99 0.69
CA GLU A 699 11.76 5.57 1.96
C GLU A 699 12.40 4.53 2.87
N SER A 700 11.73 3.38 3.05
CA SER A 700 12.29 2.25 3.78
C SER A 700 13.64 1.81 3.20
N MET A 701 13.79 1.71 1.87
CA MET A 701 15.04 1.26 1.25
C MET A 701 16.19 2.26 1.39
N ILE A 702 15.95 3.58 1.24
CA ILE A 702 16.99 4.58 1.51
C ILE A 702 17.40 4.56 3.00
N TYR A 703 16.47 4.28 3.92
CA TYR A 703 16.78 4.10 5.34
C TYR A 703 17.55 2.81 5.63
N VAL A 704 17.24 1.65 5.01
CA VAL A 704 18.07 0.43 5.10
C VAL A 704 19.49 0.68 4.59
N ALA A 705 19.63 1.42 3.48
CA ALA A 705 20.94 1.78 2.94
C ALA A 705 21.74 2.64 3.94
N TRP A 706 21.11 3.66 4.53
CA TRP A 706 21.72 4.48 5.58
C TRP A 706 22.12 3.65 6.81
N ALA A 707 21.24 2.77 7.32
CA ALA A 707 21.54 1.90 8.45
C ALA A 707 22.70 0.92 8.14
N THR A 708 22.74 0.36 6.93
CA THR A 708 23.83 -0.50 6.45
C THR A 708 25.17 0.24 6.45
N MET A 709 25.21 1.46 5.94
CA MET A 709 26.42 2.30 5.98
C MET A 709 26.77 2.74 7.41
N GLY A 710 25.78 3.02 8.25
CA GLY A 710 25.97 3.36 9.67
C GLY A 710 26.64 2.24 10.47
N MET A 711 26.24 0.99 10.24
CA MET A 711 26.95 -0.18 10.80
C MET A 711 28.36 -0.31 10.24
N GLY A 712 28.56 -0.03 8.95
CA GLY A 712 29.88 0.11 8.33
C GLY A 712 30.76 1.12 9.05
N VAL A 713 30.24 2.33 9.28
CA VAL A 713 30.89 3.42 10.03
C VAL A 713 31.23 3.00 11.47
N LEU A 714 30.31 2.34 12.17
CA LEU A 714 30.52 1.83 13.53
C LEU A 714 31.70 0.83 13.59
N PHE A 715 31.76 -0.11 12.66
CA PHE A 715 32.85 -1.10 12.57
C PHE A 715 34.11 -0.60 11.86
N SER A 716 34.08 0.59 11.24
CA SER A 716 35.19 1.15 10.45
C SER A 716 36.49 1.35 11.24
N LYS A 717 36.41 1.55 12.56
CA LYS A 717 37.57 1.64 13.45
C LYS A 717 38.22 0.28 13.76
N ARG A 718 37.57 -0.82 13.36
CA ARG A 718 37.99 -2.21 13.66
C ARG A 718 38.40 -2.98 12.40
N SER A 719 37.65 -2.85 11.30
CA SER A 719 38.04 -3.43 10.00
C SER A 719 37.66 -2.53 8.83
N ASN A 720 38.65 -2.24 7.97
CA ASN A 720 38.44 -1.47 6.73
C ASN A 720 37.66 -2.28 5.69
N LEU A 721 37.82 -3.61 5.68
CA LEU A 721 37.16 -4.51 4.73
C LEU A 721 35.64 -4.51 4.93
N THR A 722 35.20 -4.57 6.19
CA THR A 722 33.81 -4.34 6.60
C THR A 722 33.26 -3.03 6.04
N PHE A 723 33.95 -1.91 6.26
CA PHE A 723 33.50 -0.58 5.85
C PHE A 723 33.37 -0.44 4.32
N ALA A 724 34.36 -0.93 3.57
CA ALA A 724 34.31 -0.92 2.10
C ALA A 724 33.16 -1.78 1.55
N ALA A 725 32.95 -2.96 2.12
CA ALA A 725 31.89 -3.87 1.69
C ALA A 725 30.48 -3.36 2.06
N THR A 726 30.32 -2.69 3.20
CA THR A 726 29.07 -1.96 3.51
C THR A 726 28.82 -0.79 2.59
N ALA A 727 29.86 -0.05 2.16
CA ALA A 727 29.69 1.02 1.18
C ALA A 727 29.23 0.47 -0.17
N PHE A 728 29.85 -0.62 -0.64
CA PHE A 728 29.43 -1.32 -1.85
C PHE A 728 27.96 -1.77 -1.81
N ILE A 729 27.48 -2.40 -0.74
CA ILE A 729 26.06 -2.81 -0.66
C ILE A 729 25.10 -1.67 -0.32
N THR A 730 25.55 -0.61 0.36
CA THR A 730 24.78 0.65 0.44
C THR A 730 24.46 1.16 -0.97
N SER A 731 25.42 1.05 -1.90
CA SER A 731 25.17 1.33 -3.32
C SER A 731 24.13 0.39 -3.92
N MET A 732 24.20 -0.92 -3.67
CA MET A 732 23.22 -1.89 -4.22
C MET A 732 21.80 -1.66 -3.71
N ILE A 733 21.62 -1.29 -2.44
CA ILE A 733 20.31 -0.99 -1.88
C ILE A 733 19.76 0.31 -2.51
N LEU A 734 20.57 1.38 -2.57
CA LEU A 734 20.17 2.62 -3.26
C LEU A 734 19.90 2.39 -4.75
N MET A 735 20.66 1.53 -5.42
CA MET A 735 20.48 1.19 -6.83
C MET A 735 19.08 0.60 -7.07
N VAL A 736 18.70 -0.42 -6.29
CA VAL A 736 17.40 -1.09 -6.43
C VAL A 736 16.26 -0.14 -6.02
N ALA A 737 16.48 0.75 -5.05
CA ALA A 737 15.51 1.81 -4.71
C ALA A 737 15.21 2.74 -5.91
N HIS A 738 16.17 2.97 -6.81
CA HIS A 738 16.00 3.81 -8.01
C HIS A 738 15.69 3.02 -9.29
N TRP A 739 15.48 1.70 -9.20
CA TRP A 739 14.96 0.93 -10.34
C TRP A 739 13.45 1.20 -10.53
N ASN A 740 12.95 1.01 -11.75
CA ASN A 740 11.65 1.46 -12.27
C ASN A 740 10.35 1.06 -11.52
N TRP A 741 10.44 0.30 -10.42
CA TRP A 741 9.37 -0.44 -9.72
C TRP A 741 9.03 0.11 -8.33
N LEU A 742 9.66 1.22 -7.90
CA LEU A 742 9.25 2.04 -6.76
C LEU A 742 9.00 3.48 -7.22
N ASP A 743 8.05 4.18 -6.59
CA ASP A 743 7.80 5.62 -6.83
C ASP A 743 8.54 6.43 -5.75
N PRO A 744 9.51 7.29 -6.09
CA PRO A 744 10.23 8.13 -5.13
C PRO A 744 9.44 9.36 -4.67
N ALA A 745 8.21 9.57 -5.19
CA ALA A 745 7.33 10.66 -4.79
C ALA A 745 7.13 10.72 -3.26
N ILE A 746 6.80 11.92 -2.75
CA ILE A 746 6.40 12.11 -1.35
C ILE A 746 4.87 12.19 -1.35
N THR A 747 4.23 11.26 -0.65
CA THR A 747 2.76 11.19 -0.48
C THR A 747 2.34 11.73 0.88
N ASN A 748 1.04 11.86 1.12
CA ASN A 748 0.52 12.10 2.46
C ASN A 748 0.64 10.82 3.32
N LEU A 749 0.91 10.98 4.62
CA LEU A 749 1.01 9.87 5.57
C LEU A 749 -0.39 9.39 5.97
N GLN A 750 -0.69 8.10 5.72
CA GLN A 750 -1.97 7.46 6.06
C GLN A 750 -2.31 7.60 7.56
N PRO A 751 -3.58 7.78 7.96
CA PRO A 751 -3.96 8.13 9.34
C PRO A 751 -3.45 7.14 10.39
N VAL A 752 -3.56 5.84 10.09
CA VAL A 752 -3.11 4.74 10.96
C VAL A 752 -1.59 4.74 11.20
N LEU A 753 -0.81 5.38 10.33
CA LEU A 753 0.65 5.45 10.43
C LEU A 753 1.14 6.64 11.29
N ASN A 754 0.25 7.56 11.69
CA ASN A 754 0.60 8.73 12.49
C ASN A 754 0.68 8.37 13.99
N SER A 755 1.66 7.53 14.36
CA SER A 755 1.85 7.02 15.73
C SER A 755 3.32 7.05 16.15
N TYR A 756 3.58 7.51 17.38
CA TYR A 756 4.92 7.49 17.97
C TYR A 756 5.50 6.08 18.10
N TRP A 757 4.68 5.12 18.51
CA TRP A 757 5.07 3.71 18.62
C TRP A 757 5.47 3.13 17.27
N LEU A 758 4.71 3.41 16.21
CA LEU A 758 5.03 2.94 14.87
C LEU A 758 6.36 3.54 14.37
N MET A 759 6.60 4.84 14.59
CA MET A 759 7.86 5.47 14.19
C MET A 759 9.09 4.79 14.81
N ILE A 760 9.01 4.36 16.08
CA ILE A 760 10.10 3.61 16.74
C ILE A 760 10.16 2.17 16.24
N HIS A 761 9.03 1.47 16.18
CA HIS A 761 8.93 0.08 15.72
C HIS A 761 9.54 -0.11 14.32
N VAL A 762 9.07 0.66 13.34
CA VAL A 762 9.52 0.58 11.95
C VAL A 762 11.00 0.94 11.84
N ALA A 763 11.44 2.03 12.48
CA ALA A 763 12.86 2.40 12.48
C ALA A 763 13.75 1.28 13.03
N ILE A 764 13.40 0.66 14.16
CA ILE A 764 14.22 -0.40 14.77
C ILE A 764 14.24 -1.67 13.91
N ILE A 765 13.10 -2.13 13.38
CA ILE A 765 13.06 -3.30 12.48
C ILE A 765 13.83 -3.03 11.19
N VAL A 766 13.55 -1.92 10.50
CA VAL A 766 14.15 -1.63 9.20
C VAL A 766 15.66 -1.37 9.34
N ALA A 767 16.11 -0.75 10.44
CA ALA A 767 17.52 -0.63 10.75
C ALA A 767 18.19 -1.98 11.10
N SER A 768 17.47 -2.97 11.65
CA SER A 768 18.01 -4.32 11.94
C SER A 768 18.48 -5.06 10.69
N TYR A 769 17.90 -4.73 9.52
CA TYR A 769 18.31 -5.28 8.23
C TYR A 769 19.72 -4.86 7.83
N GLY A 770 20.24 -3.72 8.32
CA GLY A 770 21.62 -3.28 8.10
C GLY A 770 22.67 -4.25 8.69
N PRO A 771 22.63 -4.56 10.00
CA PRO A 771 23.45 -5.61 10.61
C PRO A 771 23.30 -7.00 9.97
N PHE A 772 22.10 -7.42 9.56
CA PHE A 772 21.91 -8.71 8.86
C PHE A 772 22.55 -8.71 7.47
N THR A 773 22.37 -7.62 6.71
CA THR A 773 23.01 -7.42 5.40
C THR A 773 24.53 -7.45 5.55
N LEU A 774 25.08 -6.81 6.58
CA LEU A 774 26.49 -6.89 6.94
C LEU A 774 26.95 -8.33 7.23
N GLY A 775 26.18 -9.11 7.99
CA GLY A 775 26.49 -10.53 8.26
C GLY A 775 26.51 -11.40 6.99
N MET A 776 25.59 -11.17 6.05
CA MET A 776 25.59 -11.80 4.73
C MET A 776 26.86 -11.43 3.94
N ILE A 777 27.18 -10.14 3.82
CA ILE A 777 28.37 -9.65 3.09
C ILE A 777 29.66 -10.28 3.64
N VAL A 778 29.81 -10.28 4.96
CA VAL A 778 30.99 -10.78 5.65
C VAL A 778 31.08 -12.30 5.53
N GLY A 779 29.95 -13.00 5.47
CA GLY A 779 29.85 -14.41 5.10
C GLY A 779 30.35 -14.68 3.67
N VAL A 780 29.79 -14.01 2.65
CA VAL A 780 30.21 -14.13 1.24
C VAL A 780 31.70 -13.81 1.08
N THR A 781 32.18 -12.73 1.70
CA THR A 781 33.60 -12.33 1.68
C THR A 781 34.49 -13.42 2.29
N SER A 782 34.04 -14.06 3.37
CA SER A 782 34.76 -15.17 4.00
C SER A 782 34.80 -16.41 3.10
N LEU A 783 33.71 -16.74 2.39
CA LEU A 783 33.67 -17.86 1.43
C LEU A 783 34.59 -17.62 0.23
N VAL A 784 34.63 -16.40 -0.32
CA VAL A 784 35.55 -16.00 -1.40
C VAL A 784 37.01 -16.08 -0.93
N LEU A 785 37.31 -15.61 0.28
CA LEU A 785 38.64 -15.74 0.88
C LEU A 785 39.04 -17.22 1.08
N ILE A 786 38.13 -18.08 1.51
CA ILE A 786 38.36 -19.54 1.58
C ILE A 786 38.64 -20.11 0.18
N LEU A 787 37.88 -19.72 -0.86
CA LEU A 787 38.08 -20.17 -2.25
C LEU A 787 39.51 -19.83 -2.76
N LEU A 788 40.00 -18.64 -2.43
CA LEU A 788 41.36 -18.14 -2.75
C LEU A 788 42.49 -18.76 -1.90
N SER A 789 42.18 -19.75 -1.05
CA SER A 789 43.20 -20.44 -0.24
C SER A 789 44.16 -21.28 -1.09
N THR A 790 45.43 -21.18 -0.72
CA THR A 790 46.59 -21.94 -1.21
C THR A 790 47.49 -22.34 -0.04
N SER A 791 48.43 -23.26 -0.25
CA SER A 791 49.40 -23.70 0.77
C SER A 791 50.21 -22.54 1.39
N SER A 792 50.59 -21.55 0.57
CA SER A 792 51.38 -20.39 1.01
C SER A 792 50.54 -19.36 1.79
N ASN A 793 49.34 -19.02 1.31
CA ASN A 793 48.55 -17.93 1.90
C ASN A 793 47.65 -18.36 3.09
N ARG A 794 47.42 -19.67 3.31
CA ARG A 794 46.39 -20.17 4.26
C ARG A 794 46.44 -19.57 5.66
N LYS A 795 47.63 -19.32 6.23
CA LYS A 795 47.76 -18.70 7.57
C LYS A 795 47.20 -17.27 7.60
N LYS A 796 47.49 -16.45 6.58
CA LYS A 796 47.00 -15.07 6.47
C LYS A 796 45.47 -15.06 6.28
N ILE A 797 44.97 -15.91 5.39
CA ILE A 797 43.54 -15.99 5.08
C ILE A 797 42.74 -16.50 6.29
N LYS A 798 43.24 -17.51 7.02
CA LYS A 798 42.59 -18.00 8.25
C LYS A 798 42.41 -16.89 9.30
N MET A 799 43.43 -16.07 9.53
CA MET A 799 43.31 -14.92 10.44
C MET A 799 42.30 -13.88 9.94
N ALA A 800 42.24 -13.60 8.64
CA ALA A 800 41.27 -12.67 8.06
C ALA A 800 39.81 -13.19 8.14
N VAL A 801 39.59 -14.48 7.91
CA VAL A 801 38.26 -15.10 8.08
C VAL A 801 37.87 -15.24 9.54
N GLU A 802 38.80 -15.45 10.47
CA GLU A 802 38.49 -15.39 11.90
C GLU A 802 38.08 -13.97 12.35
N GLU A 803 38.79 -12.92 11.88
CA GLU A 803 38.41 -11.52 12.08
C GLU A 803 37.00 -11.23 11.53
N LEU A 804 36.74 -11.61 10.28
CA LEU A 804 35.43 -11.46 9.62
C LEU A 804 34.34 -12.23 10.36
N SER A 805 34.58 -13.48 10.75
CA SER A 805 33.61 -14.30 11.51
C SER A 805 33.24 -13.67 12.85
N ILE A 806 34.20 -13.01 13.51
CA ILE A 806 33.95 -12.25 14.74
C ILE A 806 33.10 -10.99 14.47
N VAL A 807 33.38 -10.26 13.39
CA VAL A 807 32.52 -9.12 12.97
C VAL A 807 31.10 -9.60 12.61
N ASN A 808 30.98 -10.76 11.95
CA ASN A 808 29.71 -11.40 11.60
C ASN A 808 28.92 -11.80 12.87
N GLU A 809 29.55 -12.47 13.84
CA GLU A 809 28.91 -12.80 15.13
C GLU A 809 28.48 -11.56 15.93
N LEU A 810 29.26 -10.47 15.89
CA LEU A 810 28.85 -9.18 16.47
C LEU A 810 27.67 -8.54 15.70
N ALA A 811 27.72 -8.51 14.37
CA ALA A 811 26.69 -7.90 13.53
C ALA A 811 25.34 -8.63 13.63
N LEU A 812 25.34 -9.97 13.53
CA LEU A 812 24.11 -10.76 13.69
C LEU A 812 23.53 -10.66 15.10
N THR A 813 24.37 -10.50 16.13
CA THR A 813 23.88 -10.25 17.50
C THR A 813 23.14 -8.90 17.59
N VAL A 814 23.69 -7.83 17.01
CA VAL A 814 23.02 -6.52 16.95
C VAL A 814 21.72 -6.60 16.15
N GLY A 815 21.75 -7.25 14.97
CA GLY A 815 20.57 -7.45 14.13
C GLY A 815 19.45 -8.21 14.86
N LEU A 816 19.77 -9.32 15.52
CA LEU A 816 18.79 -10.10 16.27
C LEU A 816 18.21 -9.33 17.45
N VAL A 817 19.03 -8.60 18.21
CA VAL A 817 18.56 -7.73 19.31
C VAL A 817 17.60 -6.67 18.77
N MET A 818 17.96 -5.97 17.69
CA MET A 818 17.12 -4.94 17.08
C MET A 818 15.82 -5.53 16.51
N LEU A 819 15.88 -6.62 15.73
CA LEU A 819 14.69 -7.27 15.16
C LEU A 819 13.73 -7.75 16.25
N THR A 820 14.25 -8.33 17.34
CA THR A 820 13.43 -8.85 18.44
C THR A 820 12.76 -7.71 19.22
N ILE A 821 13.52 -6.69 19.62
CA ILE A 821 12.97 -5.50 20.30
C ILE A 821 11.95 -4.79 19.39
N GLY A 822 12.28 -4.61 18.11
CA GLY A 822 11.38 -4.03 17.13
C GLY A 822 10.06 -4.81 16.98
N ASN A 823 10.13 -6.13 16.84
CA ASN A 823 8.95 -7.00 16.70
C ASN A 823 7.97 -6.85 17.88
N PHE A 824 8.48 -6.87 19.11
CA PHE A 824 7.62 -6.72 20.30
C PHE A 824 7.17 -5.27 20.55
N LEU A 825 7.93 -4.25 20.15
CA LEU A 825 7.42 -2.87 20.09
C LEU A 825 6.26 -2.73 19.09
N GLY A 826 6.26 -3.54 18.03
CA GLY A 826 5.12 -3.67 17.10
C GLY A 826 3.90 -4.29 17.75
N ALA A 827 4.10 -5.33 18.57
CA ALA A 827 3.03 -5.93 19.37
C ALA A 827 2.45 -4.96 20.42
N GLN A 828 3.26 -4.04 20.96
CA GLN A 828 2.75 -2.95 21.82
C GLN A 828 1.96 -1.91 21.00
N TRP A 829 2.46 -1.49 19.84
CA TRP A 829 1.73 -0.59 18.94
C TRP A 829 0.37 -1.16 18.50
N ALA A 830 0.33 -2.44 18.11
CA ALA A 830 -0.89 -3.12 17.69
C ALA A 830 -1.91 -3.25 18.84
N ASN A 831 -1.44 -3.40 20.08
CA ASN A 831 -2.32 -3.39 21.26
C ASN A 831 -2.90 -2.00 21.55
N GLU A 832 -2.10 -0.93 21.43
CA GLU A 832 -2.58 0.46 21.63
C GLU A 832 -3.45 0.97 20.46
N SER A 833 -3.32 0.39 19.26
CA SER A 833 -4.05 0.82 18.06
C SER A 833 -5.29 -0.02 17.76
N TRP A 834 -5.22 -1.33 17.96
CA TRP A 834 -6.26 -2.30 17.55
C TRP A 834 -6.67 -3.28 18.65
N GLY A 835 -6.14 -3.15 19.87
CA GLY A 835 -6.48 -4.01 21.01
C GLY A 835 -5.94 -5.44 20.95
N ARG A 836 -4.99 -5.75 20.06
CA ARG A 836 -4.37 -7.10 19.96
C ARG A 836 -2.85 -7.02 19.82
N TYR A 837 -2.12 -7.87 20.54
CA TYR A 837 -0.64 -7.94 20.46
C TYR A 837 -0.13 -8.58 19.17
N TRP A 838 -0.91 -9.49 18.59
CA TRP A 838 -0.54 -10.33 17.46
C TRP A 838 -1.82 -10.77 16.73
N GLY A 839 -1.70 -11.18 15.49
CA GLY A 839 -2.80 -11.68 14.66
C GLY A 839 -2.36 -12.66 13.56
N TRP A 840 -1.11 -13.11 13.62
CA TRP A 840 -0.51 -14.07 12.69
C TRP A 840 -0.47 -13.60 11.23
N ASP A 841 -0.56 -12.29 11.00
CA ASP A 841 -0.38 -11.68 9.67
C ASP A 841 0.93 -12.18 9.03
N PRO A 842 0.98 -12.41 7.71
CA PRO A 842 2.17 -12.92 7.07
C PRO A 842 3.48 -12.17 7.38
N LYS A 843 3.47 -10.86 7.67
CA LYS A 843 4.69 -10.16 8.12
C LYS A 843 5.04 -10.44 9.57
N GLU A 844 4.06 -10.44 10.47
CA GLU A 844 4.23 -10.81 11.88
C GLU A 844 4.87 -12.21 11.96
N THR A 845 4.26 -13.19 11.27
CA THR A 845 4.71 -14.59 11.22
C THR A 845 6.12 -14.73 10.61
N TRP A 846 6.41 -14.08 9.48
CA TRP A 846 7.75 -14.14 8.88
C TRP A 846 8.83 -13.37 9.66
N ALA A 847 8.47 -12.35 10.45
CA ALA A 847 9.41 -11.69 11.36
C ALA A 847 9.82 -12.65 12.49
N LEU A 848 8.86 -13.37 13.08
CA LEU A 848 9.13 -14.41 14.09
C LEU A 848 10.01 -15.54 13.53
N ILE A 849 9.73 -16.02 12.31
CA ILE A 849 10.58 -17.01 11.62
C ILE A 849 12.01 -16.48 11.45
N SER A 850 12.19 -15.23 11.02
CA SER A 850 13.51 -14.60 10.91
C SER A 850 14.26 -14.52 12.25
N ILE A 851 13.57 -14.19 13.35
CA ILE A 851 14.16 -14.20 14.71
C ILE A 851 14.65 -15.62 15.05
N MET A 852 13.85 -16.65 14.82
CA MET A 852 14.23 -18.06 15.08
C MET A 852 15.43 -18.51 14.22
N VAL A 853 15.47 -18.15 12.93
CA VAL A 853 16.57 -18.48 12.02
C VAL A 853 17.89 -17.85 12.48
N TYR A 854 17.90 -16.55 12.83
CA TYR A 854 19.12 -15.89 13.31
C TYR A 854 19.52 -16.32 14.73
N ALA A 855 18.55 -16.63 15.60
CA ALA A 855 18.82 -17.26 16.89
C ALA A 855 19.54 -18.61 16.69
N PHE A 856 19.08 -19.46 15.77
CA PHE A 856 19.75 -20.72 15.44
C PHE A 856 21.18 -20.50 14.94
N VAL A 857 21.40 -19.61 13.97
CA VAL A 857 22.75 -19.33 13.41
C VAL A 857 23.74 -18.89 14.49
N LEU A 858 23.33 -18.00 15.40
CA LEU A 858 24.18 -17.58 16.54
C LEU A 858 24.45 -18.71 17.55
N HIS A 859 23.60 -19.73 17.60
CA HIS A 859 23.75 -20.88 18.50
C HIS A 859 24.39 -22.13 17.84
N MET A 860 24.55 -22.17 16.51
CA MET A 860 25.31 -23.23 15.81
C MET A 860 26.72 -23.47 16.40
N ARG A 861 27.34 -22.44 16.99
CA ARG A 861 28.61 -22.52 17.73
C ARG A 861 28.62 -23.52 18.90
N LEU A 862 27.45 -23.87 19.45
CA LEU A 862 27.30 -24.83 20.54
C LEU A 862 27.21 -26.28 20.03
N VAL A 863 26.78 -26.48 18.78
CA VAL A 863 26.62 -27.81 18.18
C VAL A 863 27.98 -28.31 17.66
N PRO A 864 28.53 -29.44 18.17
CA PRO A 864 29.90 -29.85 17.84
C PRO A 864 30.20 -30.06 16.35
N LYS A 865 29.19 -30.45 15.56
CA LYS A 865 29.27 -30.61 14.09
C LYS A 865 29.14 -29.30 13.29
N LEU A 866 28.57 -28.23 13.88
CA LEU A 866 28.25 -26.98 13.17
C LEU A 866 29.12 -25.78 13.58
N ARG A 867 29.91 -25.89 14.65
CA ARG A 867 30.82 -24.85 15.19
C ARG A 867 31.98 -24.40 14.27
N GLY A 868 32.03 -24.84 13.02
CA GLY A 868 33.12 -24.55 12.08
C GLY A 868 32.98 -23.18 11.39
N LEU A 869 34.11 -22.52 11.13
CA LEU A 869 34.14 -21.19 10.48
C LEU A 869 33.42 -21.18 9.11
N PHE A 870 33.55 -22.26 8.33
CA PHE A 870 32.82 -22.40 7.07
C PHE A 870 31.30 -22.46 7.30
N ALA A 871 30.85 -23.37 8.17
CA ALA A 871 29.44 -23.62 8.45
C ALA A 871 28.72 -22.36 8.98
N TYR A 872 29.39 -21.59 9.83
CA TYR A 872 28.87 -20.32 10.34
C TYR A 872 28.69 -19.26 9.23
N ASN A 873 29.71 -19.07 8.37
CA ASN A 873 29.66 -18.03 7.33
C ASN A 873 28.77 -18.38 6.14
N ILE A 874 28.53 -19.66 5.82
CA ILE A 874 27.51 -20.02 4.84
C ILE A 874 26.10 -19.90 5.42
N ALA A 875 25.91 -20.25 6.70
CA ALA A 875 24.62 -20.10 7.37
C ALA A 875 24.20 -18.63 7.53
N SER A 876 25.14 -17.71 7.80
CA SER A 876 24.83 -16.27 7.84
C SER A 876 24.41 -15.68 6.48
N VAL A 877 24.82 -16.31 5.37
CA VAL A 877 24.38 -15.93 4.01
C VAL A 877 23.00 -16.50 3.73
N ILE A 878 22.76 -17.78 4.02
CA ILE A 878 21.46 -18.44 3.79
C ILE A 878 20.36 -17.82 4.66
N ALA A 879 20.66 -17.48 5.92
CA ALA A 879 19.72 -16.81 6.83
C ALA A 879 19.19 -15.47 6.30
N PHE A 880 19.95 -14.76 5.47
CA PHE A 880 19.47 -13.50 4.87
C PHE A 880 18.29 -13.71 3.91
N GLY A 881 18.12 -14.92 3.39
CA GLY A 881 16.91 -15.31 2.65
C GLY A 881 15.62 -15.15 3.46
N SER A 882 15.66 -15.31 4.79
CA SER A 882 14.48 -15.08 5.63
C SER A 882 14.09 -13.60 5.65
N ILE A 883 15.05 -12.67 5.80
CA ILE A 883 14.82 -11.22 5.73
C ILE A 883 14.26 -10.82 4.35
N MET A 884 14.79 -11.39 3.27
CA MET A 884 14.27 -11.15 1.92
C MET A 884 12.84 -11.68 1.76
N MET A 885 12.49 -12.79 2.39
CA MET A 885 11.09 -13.26 2.44
C MET A 885 10.21 -12.34 3.28
N THR A 886 10.62 -11.95 4.50
CA THR A 886 9.86 -11.04 5.37
C THR A 886 9.61 -9.67 4.71
N TYR A 887 10.62 -9.10 4.02
CA TYR A 887 10.55 -7.74 3.46
C TYR A 887 10.01 -7.69 2.03
N PHE A 888 10.54 -8.50 1.10
CA PHE A 888 10.04 -8.54 -0.28
C PHE A 888 8.96 -9.61 -0.47
N GLY A 889 9.22 -10.83 -0.01
CA GLY A 889 8.36 -11.99 -0.27
C GLY A 889 6.93 -11.81 0.23
N VAL A 890 6.74 -11.34 1.47
CA VAL A 890 5.39 -11.08 2.00
C VAL A 890 4.69 -9.96 1.22
N ASN A 891 5.38 -8.85 0.91
CA ASN A 891 4.78 -7.72 0.18
C ASN A 891 4.30 -8.08 -1.25
N PHE A 892 4.91 -9.07 -1.91
CA PHE A 892 4.65 -9.37 -3.33
C PHE A 892 4.02 -10.74 -3.62
N TYR A 893 4.03 -11.68 -2.67
CA TYR A 893 3.40 -13.00 -2.84
C TYR A 893 2.21 -13.25 -1.90
N LEU A 894 2.08 -12.48 -0.81
CA LEU A 894 1.08 -12.73 0.24
C LEU A 894 0.22 -11.48 0.52
N SER A 895 -1.06 -11.70 0.79
CA SER A 895 -2.01 -10.68 1.24
C SER A 895 -2.00 -10.58 2.76
N GLY A 896 -2.07 -9.36 3.30
CA GLY A 896 -2.04 -9.10 4.74
C GLY A 896 -2.19 -7.61 5.04
N LEU A 897 -2.50 -7.26 6.29
CA LEU A 897 -2.76 -5.88 6.74
C LEU A 897 -1.56 -4.96 6.54
N HIS A 898 -0.35 -5.52 6.54
CA HIS A 898 0.89 -4.79 6.30
C HIS A 898 1.35 -4.78 4.84
N SER A 899 0.63 -5.42 3.91
CA SER A 899 1.10 -5.69 2.55
C SER A 899 0.78 -4.52 1.60
N TYR A 900 1.63 -3.50 1.63
CA TYR A 900 1.48 -2.23 0.88
C TYR A 900 1.54 -2.36 -0.66
N ALA A 901 1.73 -3.57 -1.19
CA ALA A 901 1.66 -3.90 -2.63
C ALA A 901 0.72 -5.10 -2.91
N SER A 902 -0.14 -5.46 -1.95
CA SER A 902 -1.08 -6.58 -2.03
C SER A 902 -1.96 -6.51 -3.29
N GLY A 903 -1.84 -7.53 -4.14
CA GLY A 903 -2.53 -7.63 -5.44
C GLY A 903 -1.56 -7.71 -6.61
N GLU A 904 -0.41 -7.05 -6.54
CA GLU A 904 0.65 -7.24 -7.53
C GLU A 904 1.48 -8.50 -7.25
N LYS A 905 0.93 -9.68 -7.58
CA LYS A 905 1.75 -10.89 -7.76
C LYS A 905 2.81 -10.62 -8.84
N VAL A 906 4.04 -10.36 -8.42
CA VAL A 906 5.20 -10.17 -9.31
C VAL A 906 5.76 -11.55 -9.65
N VAL A 907 5.96 -11.84 -10.94
CA VAL A 907 6.65 -13.07 -11.37
C VAL A 907 8.05 -13.06 -10.76
N THR A 908 8.40 -14.12 -10.01
CA THR A 908 9.64 -14.16 -9.22
C THR A 908 10.85 -13.70 -10.05
N PRO A 909 11.47 -12.56 -9.70
CA PRO A 909 12.47 -11.95 -10.55
C PRO A 909 13.62 -12.91 -10.87
N SER A 910 13.99 -13.01 -12.14
CA SER A 910 14.99 -14.00 -12.61
C SER A 910 16.34 -13.91 -11.88
N PHE A 911 16.69 -12.73 -11.34
CA PHE A 911 17.88 -12.55 -10.53
C PHE A 911 17.89 -13.38 -9.23
N VAL A 912 16.73 -13.76 -8.68
CA VAL A 912 16.63 -14.59 -7.46
C VAL A 912 17.24 -15.97 -7.72
N TYR A 913 16.93 -16.59 -8.87
CA TYR A 913 17.53 -17.86 -9.28
C TYR A 913 19.04 -17.75 -9.52
N TYR A 914 19.51 -16.62 -10.08
CA TYR A 914 20.95 -16.37 -10.23
C TYR A 914 21.66 -16.20 -8.87
N ILE A 915 21.04 -15.54 -7.89
CA ILE A 915 21.58 -15.41 -6.52
C ILE A 915 21.66 -16.78 -5.83
N ILE A 916 20.59 -17.59 -5.89
CA ILE A 916 20.58 -18.94 -5.30
C ILE A 916 21.66 -19.82 -5.94
N THR A 917 21.76 -19.80 -7.27
CA THR A 917 22.79 -20.54 -8.02
C THR A 917 24.20 -20.08 -7.64
N PHE A 918 24.44 -18.77 -7.55
CA PHE A 918 25.72 -18.20 -7.13
C PHE A 918 26.12 -18.63 -5.72
N ILE A 919 25.19 -18.59 -4.76
CA ILE A 919 25.44 -19.01 -3.37
C ILE A 919 25.75 -20.52 -3.32
N ALA A 920 25.02 -21.36 -4.06
CA ALA A 920 25.26 -22.80 -4.12
C ALA A 920 26.63 -23.15 -4.72
N VAL A 921 27.01 -22.50 -5.83
CA VAL A 921 28.33 -22.67 -6.48
C VAL A 921 29.46 -22.18 -5.58
N LEU A 922 29.33 -20.98 -4.99
CA LEU A 922 30.32 -20.41 -4.07
C LEU A 922 30.48 -21.28 -2.82
N GLY A 923 29.38 -21.75 -2.22
CA GLY A 923 29.40 -22.63 -1.05
C GLY A 923 30.10 -23.95 -1.35
N THR A 924 29.73 -24.62 -2.44
CA THR A 924 30.30 -25.93 -2.82
C THR A 924 31.79 -25.82 -3.16
N THR A 925 32.19 -24.85 -3.97
CA THR A 925 33.59 -24.67 -4.39
C THR A 925 34.49 -24.24 -3.24
N SER A 926 34.02 -23.35 -2.36
CA SER A 926 34.77 -22.95 -1.15
C SER A 926 34.81 -24.07 -0.10
N TYR A 927 33.81 -24.94 0.01
CA TYR A 927 33.86 -26.13 0.88
C TYR A 927 34.98 -27.10 0.49
N VAL A 928 35.16 -27.37 -0.82
CA VAL A 928 36.26 -28.21 -1.32
C VAL A 928 37.62 -27.61 -0.96
N LYS A 929 37.78 -26.29 -1.11
CA LYS A 929 38.99 -25.55 -0.69
C LYS A 929 39.21 -25.57 0.83
N TYR A 930 38.14 -25.46 1.62
CA TYR A 930 38.19 -25.55 3.07
C TYR A 930 38.73 -26.92 3.51
N ARG A 931 38.12 -28.02 3.04
CA ARG A 931 38.58 -29.39 3.36
C ARG A 931 40.03 -29.65 2.93
N LYS A 932 40.51 -29.04 1.84
CA LYS A 932 41.87 -29.25 1.31
C LYS A 932 42.99 -28.48 2.04
N TYR A 933 42.69 -27.36 2.70
CA TYR A 933 43.74 -26.48 3.26
C TYR A 933 43.57 -26.09 4.74
N TRP A 934 42.39 -26.33 5.35
CA TRP A 934 42.01 -25.81 6.68
C TRP A 934 41.70 -26.86 7.75
N ASN A 935 41.28 -28.05 7.33
CA ASN A 935 41.31 -29.25 8.17
C ASN A 935 42.76 -29.77 8.27
#